data_AF-A0A8K0RCQ1-F1
#
_entry.id   AF-A0A8K0RCQ1-F1
#
_cell.length_a   1.000
_cell.length_b   1.000
_cell.length_c   1.000
_cell.angle_alpha   90.00
_cell.angle_beta   90.00
_cell.angle_gamma   90.00
#
_symmetry.space_group_name_H-M   'P 1'
#
loop_
_entity.id
_entity.type
_entity.pdbx_description
1 polymer ?
#
loop_
_entity_poly.entity_id
_entity_poly.type
_entity_poly.pdbx_seq_one_letter_code
_entity_poly.pdbx_strand_id
1 'polypeptide(L)'
;MVSATSYAAAVSTPNGTLRQPQIQARACSDPDLRSSFESQTARKTQTVPQRPGAGIRSKTSFRGWASKKGQDSADRERGVVREVQHSHETKSEHKPNTGGAEEHVYVLTFKLEESLSRPMNEMRQEFFPKKINRTPAHLTLFHALPHSQMDVLEQSLVELSASTRPFQVTTGGPFRMRKGVGVNVDAGYQKMKEVHGHLKAQWMPFLSEQDQGGFRPHWTVMNKVDEEEAVEHALAAVRKELSISTKEGYAIGLELWKYDRGNWIWTNEYTFGDEKRLSRTPKAFEGSGKASTLSTNGGSSQQSPTGGSGKRPGLMKRGSTIILVGGFGTRLRPLTLTYPKPLVEFANKPMIQHQIEALASAGVTDVVLAVNYRPEIMAEALKTYEKQYNVKIEFSVETEPLGTAGPLKLAERILGKDDSPFFVLNADVTCDYPFAQLAEFHKQHGGEGTIVVTKVEEPSKYGVVVHKPGSASQIDRFVEKPVEFVGNRINAGIYILNPSVLNRIELRPTSIEQETFPAIVKDGLLHSFDLEGFWMDVGQPKDFLSGTCLYLSSLSRKNSKLLTPASEPYVYGGNVLIDPSAKIGKNCRIGPNVTIGPNVVIGDGVRLQRCVILKNSRVKDHAWVKSTIVGWNSTVGKWARLENVTVLGDDVSIGDEVYVNGGSVLPHKSIKQNVDTPSIIM
;
A
#
# COMPACT_ATOMS: atom_id res chain seq x y z
N MET A 1 17.88 1.34 -62.71
CA MET A 1 18.74 2.03 -63.70
C MET A 1 18.37 3.50 -63.68
N VAL A 2 19.35 4.42 -63.78
CA VAL A 2 19.18 5.88 -64.01
C VAL A 2 18.38 6.63 -62.92
N SER A 3 18.72 7.84 -62.49
CA SER A 3 20.04 8.46 -62.26
C SER A 3 19.84 9.60 -61.25
N ALA A 4 20.77 9.81 -60.33
CA ALA A 4 20.77 11.05 -59.53
C ALA A 4 21.36 12.21 -60.35
N THR A 5 20.89 13.43 -60.10
CA THR A 5 21.61 14.66 -60.46
C THR A 5 21.39 15.68 -59.35
N SER A 6 22.45 16.41 -59.02
CA SER A 6 22.59 17.22 -57.81
C SER A 6 22.67 18.71 -58.12
N TYR A 7 22.46 19.54 -57.10
CA TYR A 7 23.20 20.80 -56.94
C TYR A 7 23.42 21.07 -55.44
N ALA A 8 24.49 21.80 -55.10
CA ALA A 8 24.95 21.97 -53.73
C ALA A 8 25.71 23.30 -53.52
N ALA A 9 25.69 23.79 -52.28
CA ALA A 9 26.68 24.71 -51.69
C ALA A 9 26.75 24.38 -50.18
N ALA A 10 27.86 24.04 -49.51
CA ALA A 10 29.31 24.25 -49.67
C ALA A 10 29.87 25.44 -48.85
N VAL A 11 30.44 25.11 -47.69
CA VAL A 11 31.52 25.84 -46.98
C VAL A 11 32.47 24.78 -46.41
N SER A 12 33.77 25.06 -46.35
CA SER A 12 34.83 24.06 -46.13
C SER A 12 35.77 24.36 -44.95
N THR A 13 36.43 23.33 -44.42
CA THR A 13 37.75 23.44 -43.79
C THR A 13 38.71 22.37 -44.37
N PRO A 14 40.05 22.59 -44.38
CA PRO A 14 40.97 21.82 -45.23
C PRO A 14 41.84 20.78 -44.48
N ASN A 15 42.51 19.92 -45.27
CA ASN A 15 43.59 18.98 -44.91
C ASN A 15 43.19 17.75 -44.05
N GLY A 16 43.24 16.48 -44.52
CA GLY A 16 43.37 15.98 -45.89
C GLY A 16 44.51 14.98 -46.17
N THR A 17 44.35 13.70 -45.77
CA THR A 17 45.10 12.54 -46.32
C THR A 17 44.31 11.24 -46.14
N LEU A 18 44.51 10.24 -47.02
CA LEU A 18 43.79 8.95 -47.01
C LEU A 18 44.71 7.75 -46.73
N ARG A 19 44.18 6.69 -46.09
CA ARG A 19 43.97 5.34 -46.70
C ARG A 19 43.32 4.35 -45.71
N GLN A 20 42.66 3.31 -46.24
CA GLN A 20 42.13 2.15 -45.51
C GLN A 20 43.22 1.07 -45.36
N PRO A 21 43.01 0.04 -44.51
CA PRO A 21 42.42 -1.21 -45.05
C PRO A 21 41.34 -1.86 -44.15
N GLN A 22 40.73 -2.94 -44.66
CA GLN A 22 39.76 -3.80 -43.97
C GLN A 22 40.44 -4.75 -42.97
N ILE A 23 39.67 -5.33 -42.03
CA ILE A 23 39.70 -6.77 -41.70
C ILE A 23 38.43 -7.19 -40.90
N GLN A 24 38.22 -8.50 -40.78
CA GLN A 24 36.97 -9.17 -40.38
C GLN A 24 36.68 -9.16 -38.86
N ALA A 25 35.43 -9.45 -38.51
CA ALA A 25 35.01 -9.70 -37.13
C ALA A 25 35.48 -11.07 -36.59
N ARG A 26 35.66 -11.16 -35.28
CA ARG A 26 35.68 -12.41 -34.50
C ARG A 26 34.94 -12.22 -33.17
N ALA A 27 34.29 -13.27 -32.70
CA ALA A 27 33.86 -13.41 -31.31
C ALA A 27 35.00 -14.02 -30.47
N CYS A 28 34.93 -13.85 -29.15
CA CYS A 28 35.65 -14.70 -28.21
C CYS A 28 34.86 -14.79 -26.89
N SER A 29 34.61 -16.01 -26.43
CA SER A 29 34.35 -16.32 -25.03
C SER A 29 35.67 -16.73 -24.37
N ASP A 30 35.75 -16.65 -23.04
CA ASP A 30 36.03 -17.78 -22.12
C ASP A 30 36.46 -17.28 -20.72
N PRO A 31 36.48 -18.16 -19.68
CA PRO A 31 36.36 -17.72 -18.29
C PRO A 31 37.54 -18.12 -17.38
N ASP A 32 37.31 -17.95 -16.08
CA ASP A 32 37.83 -18.76 -14.96
C ASP A 32 39.30 -18.55 -14.51
N LEU A 33 39.48 -18.15 -13.25
CA LEU A 33 39.95 -19.06 -12.20
C LEU A 33 39.97 -18.41 -10.81
N ARG A 34 40.06 -19.25 -9.78
CA ARG A 34 40.01 -18.92 -8.34
C ARG A 34 41.21 -19.55 -7.61
N SER A 35 41.43 -19.18 -6.35
CA SER A 35 42.43 -19.73 -5.40
C SER A 35 43.90 -19.31 -5.69
N SER A 36 44.83 -19.27 -4.72
CA SER A 36 44.84 -19.93 -3.38
C SER A 36 45.61 -19.18 -2.27
N PHE A 37 45.36 -19.66 -1.04
CA PHE A 37 46.23 -19.72 0.15
C PHE A 37 46.41 -18.55 1.14
N GLU A 38 46.60 -18.97 2.39
CA GLU A 38 46.69 -18.21 3.64
C GLU A 38 48.10 -18.33 4.24
N SER A 39 48.54 -17.34 5.03
CA SER A 39 49.43 -17.58 6.20
C SER A 39 49.51 -16.35 7.13
N GLN A 40 49.11 -16.55 8.40
CA GLN A 40 49.92 -16.38 9.63
C GLN A 40 51.07 -15.32 9.66
N THR A 41 51.35 -14.55 10.74
CA THR A 41 51.00 -14.56 12.19
C THR A 41 51.19 -13.12 12.76
N ALA A 42 50.30 -12.55 13.59
CA ALA A 42 50.15 -12.63 15.06
C ALA A 42 51.15 -11.86 15.96
N ARG A 43 50.61 -11.23 17.04
CA ARG A 43 51.28 -10.50 18.18
C ARG A 43 51.72 -9.05 17.86
N LYS A 44 51.77 -8.09 18.81
CA LYS A 44 51.70 -8.15 20.31
C LYS A 44 50.99 -6.91 20.94
N THR A 45 50.94 -6.85 22.27
CA THR A 45 50.02 -6.07 23.14
C THR A 45 50.57 -4.78 23.78
N GLN A 46 49.66 -3.83 24.08
CA GLN A 46 49.59 -2.90 25.25
C GLN A 46 50.81 -2.07 25.70
N THR A 47 50.60 -0.75 25.95
CA THR A 47 50.70 -0.09 27.29
C THR A 47 50.36 1.42 27.24
N VAL A 48 50.08 2.02 28.40
CA VAL A 48 49.55 3.38 28.64
C VAL A 48 50.05 3.82 30.04
N PRO A 49 50.66 5.02 30.29
CA PRO A 49 49.85 6.20 30.63
C PRO A 49 50.46 7.64 30.48
N GLN A 50 49.55 8.63 30.62
CA GLN A 50 49.72 9.95 31.27
C GLN A 50 50.40 11.18 30.59
N ARG A 51 50.11 12.33 31.20
CA ARG A 51 50.38 13.78 30.92
C ARG A 51 51.51 14.28 31.88
N PRO A 52 52.08 15.53 31.85
CA PRO A 52 51.47 16.82 31.44
C PRO A 52 52.39 17.93 30.83
N GLY A 53 51.82 19.13 30.63
CA GLY A 53 52.50 20.40 30.23
C GLY A 53 51.82 21.05 29.01
N ALA A 54 51.17 22.22 29.02
CA ALA A 54 51.52 23.59 29.47
C ALA A 54 51.94 24.53 28.30
N GLY A 55 51.05 25.47 27.94
CA GLY A 55 51.33 26.76 27.27
C GLY A 55 50.69 26.92 25.87
N ILE A 56 50.12 28.05 25.45
CA ILE A 56 50.13 29.46 25.93
C ILE A 56 48.72 30.11 25.74
N ARG A 57 48.46 31.28 26.35
CA ARG A 57 47.18 32.02 26.31
C ARG A 57 47.11 33.11 25.24
N SER A 58 45.88 33.50 24.87
CA SER A 58 45.47 34.91 24.81
C SER A 58 44.12 35.13 25.53
N LYS A 59 43.94 36.32 26.15
CA LYS A 59 42.69 36.87 26.74
C LYS A 59 42.52 38.30 26.16
N THR A 60 41.51 39.15 26.39
CA THR A 60 40.38 39.31 27.36
C THR A 60 39.25 40.09 26.60
N SER A 61 38.02 40.43 27.00
CA SER A 61 37.29 40.67 28.28
C SER A 61 35.78 40.25 28.09
N PHE A 62 34.78 40.35 28.98
CA PHE A 62 34.43 41.16 30.18
C PHE A 62 34.03 42.64 29.88
N ARG A 63 32.91 43.21 30.39
CA ARG A 63 31.79 42.74 31.25
C ARG A 63 30.64 43.79 31.25
N GLY A 64 29.40 43.44 31.63
CA GLY A 64 28.48 44.41 32.28
C GLY A 64 26.97 44.38 31.92
N TRP A 65 26.11 44.54 32.93
CA TRP A 65 24.65 44.78 32.86
C TRP A 65 24.35 46.21 33.37
N ALA A 66 23.33 46.92 32.82
CA ALA A 66 22.41 47.77 33.60
C ALA A 66 21.22 48.40 32.82
N SER A 67 19.99 48.03 33.18
CA SER A 67 18.82 48.90 33.52
C SER A 67 18.35 50.11 32.65
N LYS A 68 17.18 49.91 32.00
CA LYS A 68 15.93 50.73 31.99
C LYS A 68 15.79 52.13 31.30
N LYS A 69 14.72 52.19 30.48
CA LYS A 69 13.61 53.20 30.37
C LYS A 69 13.78 54.53 29.58
N GLY A 70 12.86 54.69 28.61
CA GLY A 70 12.22 55.95 28.19
C GLY A 70 12.94 56.79 27.12
N GLN A 71 12.26 57.64 26.33
CA GLN A 71 10.84 57.66 25.96
C GLN A 71 10.64 58.57 24.70
N ASP A 72 9.71 58.18 23.82
CA ASP A 72 8.95 58.98 22.81
C ASP A 72 9.60 59.93 21.78
N SER A 73 8.82 60.09 20.70
CA SER A 73 8.78 61.15 19.69
C SER A 73 9.63 61.00 18.42
N ALA A 74 9.18 61.69 17.36
CA ALA A 74 9.38 61.31 15.96
C ALA A 74 10.36 62.23 15.20
N ASP A 75 10.83 61.75 14.05
CA ASP A 75 10.44 62.41 12.80
C ASP A 75 10.49 61.46 11.58
N ARG A 76 10.06 61.94 10.40
CA ARG A 76 9.97 61.20 9.13
C ARG A 76 10.95 61.73 8.08
N GLU A 77 11.86 60.88 7.60
CA GLU A 77 12.44 61.02 6.25
C GLU A 77 12.41 59.70 5.47
N ARG A 78 12.42 59.79 4.13
CA ARG A 78 12.18 58.67 3.22
C ARG A 78 13.47 58.00 2.77
N GLY A 79 13.90 56.96 3.49
CA GLY A 79 14.96 56.05 3.04
C GLY A 79 14.44 54.96 2.09
N VAL A 80 15.19 54.62 1.04
CA VAL A 80 14.84 53.54 0.09
C VAL A 80 14.96 52.18 0.78
N VAL A 81 13.86 51.46 0.90
CA VAL A 81 13.84 50.09 1.42
C VAL A 81 14.38 49.13 0.36
N ARG A 82 15.55 48.52 0.63
CA ARG A 82 15.89 47.23 0.01
C ARG A 82 14.97 46.17 0.60
N GLU A 83 14.17 45.50 -0.22
CA GLU A 83 13.47 44.29 0.23
C GLU A 83 14.49 43.19 0.53
N VAL A 84 14.78 43.02 1.83
CA VAL A 84 15.36 41.78 2.32
C VAL A 84 14.26 40.73 2.21
N GLN A 85 14.40 39.81 1.26
CA GLN A 85 13.50 38.66 1.13
C GLN A 85 13.58 37.82 2.41
N HIS A 86 12.59 37.98 3.30
CA HIS A 86 12.33 37.00 4.34
C HIS A 86 11.85 35.71 3.67
N SER A 87 12.79 34.79 3.46
CA SER A 87 12.53 33.42 3.01
C SER A 87 11.44 32.79 3.87
N HIS A 88 10.21 32.76 3.34
CA HIS A 88 9.14 32.00 3.92
C HIS A 88 9.40 30.52 3.66
N GLU A 89 10.18 29.92 4.57
CA GLU A 89 10.23 28.47 4.72
C GLU A 89 8.81 27.97 4.96
N THR A 90 8.18 27.48 3.89
CA THR A 90 6.90 26.79 3.97
C THR A 90 7.12 25.53 4.80
N LYS A 91 6.77 25.60 6.09
CA LYS A 91 6.99 24.51 7.05
C LYS A 91 6.54 23.19 6.44
N SER A 92 7.49 22.25 6.38
CA SER A 92 7.25 20.87 5.98
C SER A 92 6.04 20.29 6.71
N GLU A 93 5.32 19.37 6.06
CA GLU A 93 4.27 18.62 6.74
C GLU A 93 4.82 18.00 8.04
N HIS A 94 4.03 18.07 9.10
CA HIS A 94 4.45 17.63 10.43
C HIS A 94 4.60 16.11 10.44
N LYS A 95 5.85 15.65 10.24
CA LYS A 95 6.27 14.35 10.72
C LYS A 95 6.22 14.37 12.25
N PRO A 96 5.49 13.46 12.91
CA PRO A 96 5.71 13.18 14.32
C PRO A 96 7.18 12.79 14.54
N ASN A 97 7.83 13.39 15.55
CA ASN A 97 9.30 13.49 15.61
C ASN A 97 9.95 12.28 16.32
N THR A 98 9.73 11.07 15.80
CA THR A 98 10.30 9.81 16.35
C THR A 98 11.82 9.78 16.23
N GLY A 99 12.50 9.16 17.22
CA GLY A 99 13.97 9.02 17.24
C GLY A 99 14.56 8.10 16.16
N GLY A 100 13.74 7.54 15.27
CA GLY A 100 14.12 6.62 14.21
C GLY A 100 13.14 6.65 13.03
N ALA A 101 13.52 5.96 11.95
CA ALA A 101 12.74 5.86 10.72
C ALA A 101 11.69 4.74 10.81
N GLU A 102 10.57 5.04 11.46
CA GLU A 102 9.44 4.11 11.64
C GLU A 102 8.57 3.99 10.37
N GLU A 103 8.10 2.78 10.04
CA GLU A 103 7.11 2.59 8.97
C GLU A 103 5.73 3.14 9.37
N HIS A 104 5.40 3.06 10.67
CA HIS A 104 4.13 3.48 11.24
C HIS A 104 4.35 4.21 12.57
N VAL A 105 3.50 5.19 12.85
CA VAL A 105 3.46 5.91 14.12
C VAL A 105 2.05 5.88 14.68
N TYR A 106 1.95 5.84 16.00
CA TYR A 106 0.70 5.68 16.72
C TYR A 106 0.44 6.88 17.64
N VAL A 107 -0.84 7.15 17.85
CA VAL A 107 -1.37 8.26 18.66
C VAL A 107 -2.24 7.64 19.74
N LEU A 108 -2.08 8.09 20.99
CA LEU A 108 -2.85 7.60 22.13
C LEU A 108 -3.78 8.68 22.64
N THR A 109 -5.06 8.37 22.83
CA THR A 109 -6.08 9.28 23.40
C THR A 109 -6.76 8.69 24.61
N PHE A 110 -7.41 9.53 25.42
CA PHE A 110 -8.41 9.04 26.38
C PHE A 110 -9.68 8.60 25.68
N LYS A 111 -10.18 7.41 26.04
CA LYS A 111 -11.55 6.98 25.74
C LYS A 111 -12.51 7.71 26.67
N LEU A 112 -13.44 8.47 26.10
CA LEU A 112 -14.40 9.30 26.83
C LEU A 112 -15.83 8.79 26.66
N GLU A 113 -16.59 8.79 27.75
CA GLU A 113 -18.02 8.48 27.74
C GLU A 113 -18.80 9.40 26.78
N GLU A 114 -19.88 8.88 26.18
CA GLU A 114 -20.66 9.59 25.16
C GLU A 114 -21.29 10.90 25.66
N SER A 115 -21.59 10.98 26.96
CA SER A 115 -21.98 12.20 27.70
C SER A 115 -21.07 13.40 27.41
N LEU A 116 -19.77 13.15 27.27
CA LEU A 116 -18.74 14.16 27.01
C LEU A 116 -18.25 14.13 25.55
N SER A 117 -18.06 12.96 24.95
CA SER A 117 -17.50 12.87 23.60
C SER A 117 -18.48 13.33 22.51
N ARG A 118 -19.79 13.09 22.65
CA ARG A 118 -20.79 13.53 21.67
C ARG A 118 -20.86 15.06 21.50
N PRO A 119 -21.05 15.90 22.54
CA PRO A 119 -21.10 17.35 22.37
C PRO A 119 -19.76 17.95 21.90
N MET A 120 -18.62 17.35 22.27
CA MET A 120 -17.31 17.79 21.75
C MET A 120 -17.14 17.42 20.26
N ASN A 121 -17.68 16.29 19.82
CA ASN A 121 -17.73 15.91 18.41
C ASN A 121 -18.63 16.86 17.60
N GLU A 122 -19.80 17.21 18.13
CA GLU A 122 -20.76 18.13 17.49
C GLU A 122 -20.14 19.51 17.25
N MET A 123 -19.57 20.15 18.29
CA MET A 123 -18.85 21.43 18.15
C MET A 123 -17.71 21.35 17.13
N ARG A 124 -16.97 20.23 17.08
CA ARG A 124 -15.90 20.05 16.08
C ARG A 124 -16.45 19.82 14.67
N GLN A 125 -17.60 19.17 14.50
CA GLN A 125 -18.25 19.01 13.18
C GLN A 125 -18.83 20.32 12.65
N GLU A 126 -19.23 21.23 13.55
CA GLU A 126 -19.67 22.58 13.23
C GLU A 126 -18.49 23.48 12.80
N PHE A 127 -17.46 23.60 13.65
CA PHE A 127 -16.41 24.62 13.49
C PHE A 127 -15.11 24.15 12.82
N PHE A 128 -14.81 22.85 12.73
CA PHE A 128 -13.60 22.37 12.05
C PHE A 128 -13.83 22.26 10.53
N PRO A 129 -12.93 22.78 9.67
CA PRO A 129 -13.16 22.80 8.22
C PRO A 129 -13.45 21.41 7.62
N LYS A 130 -14.66 21.21 7.12
CA LYS A 130 -15.22 19.89 6.76
C LYS A 130 -14.35 19.05 5.81
N LYS A 131 -13.59 19.68 4.90
CA LYS A 131 -12.67 19.02 3.96
C LYS A 131 -11.46 18.32 4.64
N ILE A 132 -11.15 18.66 5.89
CA ILE A 132 -10.02 18.14 6.67
C ILE A 132 -10.42 17.62 8.07
N ASN A 133 -11.71 17.67 8.43
CA ASN A 133 -12.19 17.08 9.68
C ASN A 133 -12.33 15.56 9.55
N ARG A 134 -11.22 14.83 9.74
CA ARG A 134 -11.14 13.37 9.57
C ARG A 134 -11.08 12.58 10.88
N THR A 135 -11.24 13.25 12.02
CA THR A 135 -11.12 12.65 13.35
C THR A 135 -12.13 13.26 14.32
N PRO A 136 -12.72 12.45 15.23
CA PRO A 136 -13.45 12.93 16.40
C PRO A 136 -12.66 13.96 17.22
N ALA A 137 -13.37 14.70 18.09
CA ALA A 137 -12.75 15.53 19.12
C ALA A 137 -12.16 14.62 20.21
N HIS A 138 -10.88 14.78 20.49
CA HIS A 138 -10.10 13.87 21.31
C HIS A 138 -9.22 14.62 22.32
N LEU A 139 -8.75 13.89 23.34
CA LEU A 139 -7.70 14.33 24.27
C LEU A 139 -6.48 13.42 24.08
N THR A 140 -5.47 13.92 23.36
CA THR A 140 -4.23 13.19 23.07
C THR A 140 -3.32 13.14 24.28
N LEU A 141 -2.79 11.95 24.60
CA LEU A 141 -1.67 11.75 25.51
C LEU A 141 -0.34 11.87 24.75
N PHE A 142 -0.19 11.09 23.67
CA PHE A 142 1.05 10.98 22.90
C PHE A 142 0.76 11.01 21.39
N HIS A 143 1.65 11.63 20.62
CA HIS A 143 1.45 11.98 19.20
C HIS A 143 2.32 11.14 18.24
N ALA A 144 3.37 10.51 18.75
CA ALA A 144 4.45 9.92 17.96
C ALA A 144 5.00 8.63 18.60
N LEU A 145 4.12 7.68 18.93
CA LEU A 145 4.55 6.37 19.46
C LEU A 145 5.11 5.49 18.32
N PRO A 146 6.33 4.95 18.43
CA PRO A 146 6.96 4.14 17.38
C PRO A 146 6.35 2.74 17.29
N HIS A 147 6.21 2.21 16.07
CA HIS A 147 5.70 0.86 15.85
C HIS A 147 6.70 -0.21 16.30
N SER A 148 8.01 0.07 16.18
CA SER A 148 9.10 -0.80 16.63
C SER A 148 9.12 -1.12 18.13
N GLN A 149 8.24 -0.50 18.93
CA GLN A 149 8.09 -0.72 20.37
C GLN A 149 6.70 -1.24 20.77
N MET A 150 5.88 -1.71 19.81
CA MET A 150 4.47 -2.02 20.06
C MET A 150 4.25 -2.97 21.23
N ASP A 151 5.01 -4.07 21.34
CA ASP A 151 4.89 -5.04 22.44
C ASP A 151 5.05 -4.37 23.82
N VAL A 152 5.97 -3.40 23.93
CA VAL A 152 6.20 -2.61 25.16
C VAL A 152 5.06 -1.61 25.39
N LEU A 153 4.57 -0.97 24.33
CA LEU A 153 3.42 -0.05 24.42
C LEU A 153 2.17 -0.80 24.91
N GLU A 154 1.84 -1.95 24.32
CA GLU A 154 0.66 -2.73 24.67
C GLU A 154 0.75 -3.28 26.10
N GLN A 155 1.92 -3.78 26.53
CA GLN A 155 2.12 -4.22 27.92
C GLN A 155 1.86 -3.06 28.91
N SER A 156 2.50 -1.90 28.73
CA SER A 156 2.28 -0.74 29.60
C SER A 156 0.83 -0.26 29.61
N LEU A 157 0.12 -0.36 28.47
CA LEU A 157 -1.27 0.05 28.34
C LEU A 157 -2.24 -0.91 29.05
N VAL A 158 -2.00 -2.21 28.98
CA VAL A 158 -2.75 -3.23 29.72
C VAL A 158 -2.54 -3.06 31.23
N GLU A 159 -1.30 -2.97 31.69
CA GLU A 159 -0.96 -2.84 33.12
C GLU A 159 -1.53 -1.55 33.74
N LEU A 160 -1.40 -0.42 33.05
CA LEU A 160 -1.94 0.85 33.55
C LEU A 160 -3.47 0.90 33.49
N SER A 161 -4.11 0.32 32.48
CA SER A 161 -5.57 0.37 32.36
C SER A 161 -6.25 -0.56 33.36
N ALA A 162 -5.64 -1.72 33.67
CA ALA A 162 -6.10 -2.60 34.73
C ALA A 162 -6.00 -1.97 36.14
N SER A 163 -5.04 -1.07 36.36
CA SER A 163 -4.81 -0.39 37.66
C SER A 163 -5.46 0.99 37.78
N THR A 164 -5.83 1.62 36.66
CA THR A 164 -6.55 2.91 36.63
C THR A 164 -8.06 2.68 36.72
N ARG A 165 -8.75 3.38 37.63
CA ARG A 165 -10.22 3.42 37.67
C ARG A 165 -10.78 4.56 36.82
N PRO A 166 -11.99 4.42 36.22
CA PRO A 166 -12.67 5.52 35.54
C PRO A 166 -12.77 6.79 36.39
N PHE A 167 -12.72 7.97 35.76
CA PHE A 167 -12.77 9.25 36.48
C PHE A 167 -13.48 10.37 35.72
N GLN A 168 -14.15 11.26 36.45
CA GLN A 168 -14.90 12.38 35.90
C GLN A 168 -13.97 13.39 35.19
N VAL A 169 -14.45 13.94 34.09
CA VAL A 169 -13.79 14.92 33.23
C VAL A 169 -14.80 16.01 32.87
N THR A 170 -14.39 17.28 32.90
CA THR A 170 -15.23 18.41 32.47
C THR A 170 -14.52 19.33 31.48
N THR A 171 -15.31 20.01 30.64
CA THR A 171 -14.82 21.10 29.78
C THR A 171 -14.50 22.35 30.59
N GLY A 172 -13.27 22.82 30.53
CA GLY A 172 -12.87 24.16 30.96
C GLY A 172 -13.15 25.22 29.89
N GLY A 173 -12.79 26.47 30.20
CA GLY A 173 -13.03 27.60 29.31
C GLY A 173 -12.29 27.50 27.95
N PRO A 174 -12.89 27.97 26.84
CA PRO A 174 -12.26 27.94 25.51
C PRO A 174 -11.26 29.08 25.30
N PHE A 175 -10.26 28.80 24.46
CA PHE A 175 -9.13 29.69 24.17
C PHE A 175 -8.83 29.81 22.67
N ARG A 176 -8.30 30.97 22.25
CA ARG A 176 -7.86 31.24 20.88
C ARG A 176 -6.56 30.49 20.60
N MET A 177 -6.50 29.74 19.51
CA MET A 177 -5.29 29.19 18.92
C MET A 177 -4.89 30.05 17.71
N ARG A 178 -3.62 29.99 17.27
CA ARG A 178 -3.12 30.84 16.16
C ARG A 178 -3.92 30.71 14.84
N LYS A 179 -4.61 29.59 14.61
CA LYS A 179 -5.44 29.31 13.43
C LYS A 179 -6.73 28.55 13.78
N GLY A 180 -7.33 28.84 14.94
CA GLY A 180 -8.50 28.08 15.42
C GLY A 180 -8.83 28.25 16.91
N VAL A 181 -9.55 27.28 17.48
CA VAL A 181 -10.17 27.33 18.82
C VAL A 181 -9.96 26.01 19.55
N GLY A 182 -9.50 26.09 20.79
CA GLY A 182 -9.34 24.97 21.70
C GLY A 182 -10.23 25.08 22.95
N VAL A 183 -10.52 23.95 23.58
CA VAL A 183 -11.27 23.84 24.85
C VAL A 183 -10.38 23.12 25.85
N ASN A 184 -10.14 23.75 27.02
CA ASN A 184 -9.33 23.14 28.08
C ASN A 184 -10.06 21.98 28.77
N VAL A 185 -9.32 21.10 29.44
CA VAL A 185 -9.88 20.23 30.49
C VAL A 185 -9.83 20.98 31.82
N ASP A 186 -10.89 20.88 32.63
CA ASP A 186 -10.94 21.42 33.99
C ASP A 186 -10.85 20.29 35.03
N ALA A 187 -11.97 19.70 35.44
CA ALA A 187 -11.97 18.48 36.25
C ALA A 187 -11.36 17.31 35.46
N GLY A 188 -10.66 16.42 36.18
CA GLY A 188 -9.95 15.27 35.60
C GLY A 188 -8.50 15.56 35.15
N TYR A 189 -8.09 16.82 34.97
CA TYR A 189 -6.75 17.18 34.46
C TYR A 189 -5.58 16.53 35.23
N GLN A 190 -5.62 16.51 36.57
CA GLN A 190 -4.52 15.91 37.36
C GLN A 190 -4.44 14.39 37.16
N LYS A 191 -5.59 13.68 37.13
CA LYS A 191 -5.62 12.24 36.85
C LYS A 191 -5.14 11.90 35.43
N MET A 192 -5.50 12.73 34.44
CA MET A 192 -4.94 12.58 33.09
C MET A 192 -3.41 12.75 33.07
N LYS A 193 -2.91 13.70 33.85
CA LYS A 193 -1.47 13.98 34.00
C LYS A 193 -0.74 12.88 34.77
N GLU A 194 -1.38 12.22 35.72
CA GLU A 194 -0.90 11.00 36.39
C GLU A 194 -0.77 9.84 35.38
N VAL A 195 -1.82 9.55 34.61
CA VAL A 195 -1.83 8.51 33.56
C VAL A 195 -0.74 8.77 32.50
N HIS A 196 -0.68 10.00 31.95
CA HIS A 196 0.38 10.39 31.02
C HIS A 196 1.77 10.29 31.68
N GLY A 197 1.91 10.74 32.92
CA GLY A 197 3.18 10.69 33.66
C GLY A 197 3.69 9.26 33.86
N HIS A 198 2.79 8.32 34.14
CA HIS A 198 3.11 6.91 34.30
C HIS A 198 3.62 6.29 32.99
N LEU A 199 2.87 6.40 31.89
CA LEU A 199 3.28 5.88 30.58
C LEU A 199 4.59 6.53 30.11
N LYS A 200 4.71 7.86 30.26
CA LYS A 200 5.92 8.60 29.89
C LYS A 200 7.15 8.13 30.65
N ALA A 201 7.03 7.78 31.93
CA ALA A 201 8.16 7.27 32.72
C ALA A 201 8.69 5.93 32.18
N GLN A 202 7.80 5.06 31.68
CA GLN A 202 8.19 3.79 31.05
C GLN A 202 8.75 3.99 29.64
N TRP A 203 8.13 4.86 28.83
CA TRP A 203 8.41 5.04 27.40
C TRP A 203 9.51 6.06 27.07
N MET A 204 10.02 6.77 28.08
CA MET A 204 11.03 7.83 27.95
C MET A 204 12.23 7.51 27.00
N PRO A 205 12.75 6.26 26.90
CA PRO A 205 13.87 5.95 25.99
C PRO A 205 13.58 6.14 24.49
N PHE A 206 12.30 6.13 24.07
CA PHE A 206 11.92 6.13 22.65
C PHE A 206 10.85 7.17 22.25
N LEU A 207 10.33 7.95 23.20
CA LEU A 207 9.37 9.03 22.90
C LEU A 207 10.00 10.17 22.07
N SER A 208 9.18 10.79 21.21
CA SER A 208 9.54 12.02 20.49
C SER A 208 9.86 13.19 21.43
N GLU A 209 10.63 14.18 20.99
CA GLU A 209 10.87 15.41 21.78
C GLU A 209 9.57 16.12 22.21
N GLN A 210 8.52 16.03 21.39
CA GLN A 210 7.20 16.59 21.66
C GLN A 210 6.49 15.83 22.80
N ASP A 211 6.55 14.51 22.78
CA ASP A 211 5.94 13.62 23.79
C ASP A 211 6.79 13.53 25.08
N GLN A 212 8.10 13.78 24.98
CA GLN A 212 8.97 14.13 26.10
C GLN A 212 8.65 15.51 26.70
N GLY A 213 7.74 16.28 26.11
CA GLY A 213 7.29 17.59 26.57
C GLY A 213 6.38 17.60 27.80
N GLY A 214 5.76 18.75 28.05
CA GLY A 214 4.81 18.97 29.15
C GLY A 214 3.36 18.75 28.72
N PHE A 215 2.66 17.83 29.38
CA PHE A 215 1.28 17.46 29.09
C PHE A 215 0.27 18.59 29.35
N ARG A 216 -0.56 18.90 28.34
CA ARG A 216 -1.66 19.89 28.41
C ARG A 216 -2.85 19.42 27.54
N PRO A 217 -3.75 18.58 28.07
CA PRO A 217 -4.88 18.05 27.32
C PRO A 217 -5.88 19.16 27.03
N HIS A 218 -6.31 19.22 25.77
CA HIS A 218 -7.34 20.15 25.29
C HIS A 218 -7.98 19.54 24.05
N TRP A 219 -9.28 19.76 23.87
CA TRP A 219 -9.94 19.43 22.61
C TRP A 219 -9.63 20.53 21.60
N THR A 220 -9.26 20.15 20.37
CA THR A 220 -9.19 21.09 19.24
C THR A 220 -10.56 21.11 18.54
N VAL A 221 -11.31 22.21 18.68
CA VAL A 221 -12.63 22.40 18.06
C VAL A 221 -12.51 22.99 16.65
N MET A 222 -11.55 23.88 16.43
CA MET A 222 -11.19 24.42 15.11
C MET A 222 -9.67 24.50 14.98
N ASN A 223 -9.11 24.19 13.79
CA ASN A 223 -7.71 24.45 13.45
C ASN A 223 -7.54 24.58 11.92
N LYS A 224 -6.39 25.10 11.48
CA LYS A 224 -6.03 25.37 10.08
C LYS A 224 -6.99 26.33 9.36
N VAL A 225 -7.56 27.29 10.10
CA VAL A 225 -8.34 28.42 9.55
C VAL A 225 -7.47 29.67 9.56
N ASP A 226 -7.37 30.34 8.41
CA ASP A 226 -6.62 31.60 8.23
C ASP A 226 -7.50 32.86 8.30
N GLU A 227 -8.82 32.69 8.26
CA GLU A 227 -9.82 33.75 8.32
C GLU A 227 -10.07 34.18 9.78
N GLU A 228 -9.53 35.34 10.18
CA GLU A 228 -9.53 35.81 11.57
C GLU A 228 -10.94 35.94 12.17
N GLU A 229 -11.89 36.47 11.39
CA GLU A 229 -13.30 36.64 11.79
C GLU A 229 -14.00 35.30 12.05
N ALA A 230 -13.73 34.28 11.22
CA ALA A 230 -14.27 32.93 11.42
C ALA A 230 -13.75 32.29 12.72
N VAL A 231 -12.50 32.54 13.09
CA VAL A 231 -11.92 32.06 14.36
C VAL A 231 -12.52 32.80 15.56
N GLU A 232 -12.73 34.12 15.49
CA GLU A 232 -13.42 34.85 16.57
C GLU A 232 -14.90 34.46 16.69
N HIS A 233 -15.62 34.28 15.57
CA HIS A 233 -17.00 33.78 15.59
C HIS A 233 -17.10 32.40 16.27
N ALA A 234 -16.24 31.46 15.90
CA ALA A 234 -16.18 30.15 16.53
C ALA A 234 -15.80 30.24 18.03
N LEU A 235 -14.87 31.11 18.41
CA LEU A 235 -14.49 31.32 19.81
C LEU A 235 -15.65 31.88 20.63
N ALA A 236 -16.40 32.83 20.08
CA ALA A 236 -17.58 33.41 20.72
C ALA A 236 -18.72 32.38 20.85
N ALA A 237 -18.98 31.58 19.81
CA ALA A 237 -20.00 30.54 19.83
C ALA A 237 -19.69 29.43 20.85
N VAL A 238 -18.47 28.87 20.82
CA VAL A 238 -18.03 27.85 21.79
C VAL A 238 -18.00 28.41 23.22
N ARG A 239 -17.63 29.69 23.41
CA ARG A 239 -17.70 30.34 24.73
C ARG A 239 -19.15 30.49 25.21
N LYS A 240 -20.08 30.83 24.34
CA LYS A 240 -21.51 30.91 24.67
C LYS A 240 -22.05 29.53 25.08
N GLU A 241 -21.81 28.50 24.27
CA GLU A 241 -22.27 27.13 24.55
C GLU A 241 -21.76 26.60 25.89
N LEU A 242 -20.45 26.68 26.13
CA LEU A 242 -19.84 26.23 27.38
C LEU A 242 -20.18 27.12 28.59
N SER A 243 -20.69 28.34 28.38
CA SER A 243 -21.23 29.18 29.46
C SER A 243 -22.68 28.86 29.83
N ILE A 244 -23.43 28.20 28.93
CA ILE A 244 -24.80 27.73 29.19
C ILE A 244 -24.75 26.35 29.86
N SER A 245 -23.87 25.47 29.39
CA SER A 245 -23.70 24.12 29.93
C SER A 245 -22.26 23.65 29.72
N THR A 246 -21.52 23.57 30.83
CA THR A 246 -20.32 22.72 30.96
C THR A 246 -20.67 21.31 30.51
N LYS A 247 -19.82 20.68 29.69
CA LYS A 247 -19.98 19.28 29.31
C LYS A 247 -19.17 18.42 30.28
N GLU A 248 -19.75 17.32 30.72
CA GLU A 248 -19.16 16.41 31.68
C GLU A 248 -19.41 14.94 31.31
N GLY A 249 -18.56 14.07 31.83
CA GLY A 249 -18.61 12.62 31.64
C GLY A 249 -17.39 11.97 32.25
N TYR A 250 -17.10 10.72 31.88
CA TYR A 250 -15.96 9.97 32.41
C TYR A 250 -14.90 9.68 31.34
N ALA A 251 -13.62 9.75 31.74
CA ALA A 251 -12.57 8.98 31.09
C ALA A 251 -12.70 7.52 31.54
N ILE A 252 -12.94 6.63 30.59
CA ILE A 252 -13.27 5.22 30.81
C ILE A 252 -12.20 4.26 30.25
N GLY A 253 -11.12 4.79 29.68
CA GLY A 253 -10.04 4.01 29.11
C GLY A 253 -9.08 4.85 28.26
N LEU A 254 -8.32 4.15 27.43
CA LEU A 254 -7.42 4.69 26.42
C LEU A 254 -7.75 4.08 25.05
N GLU A 255 -7.54 4.83 23.97
CA GLU A 255 -7.68 4.39 22.58
C GLU A 255 -6.36 4.59 21.84
N LEU A 256 -5.93 3.57 21.11
CA LEU A 256 -4.71 3.58 20.30
C LEU A 256 -5.08 3.69 18.83
N TRP A 257 -4.51 4.69 18.15
CA TRP A 257 -4.80 5.03 16.76
C TRP A 257 -3.53 4.97 15.92
N LYS A 258 -3.59 4.27 14.79
CA LYS A 258 -2.52 4.26 13.78
C LYS A 258 -2.63 5.51 12.91
N TYR A 259 -1.56 6.30 12.83
CA TYR A 259 -1.51 7.50 11.99
C TYR A 259 -1.07 7.13 10.56
N ASP A 260 -2.00 7.21 9.60
CA ASP A 260 -1.69 7.07 8.17
C ASP A 260 -2.07 8.37 7.44
N ARG A 261 -1.07 9.21 7.18
CA ARG A 261 -1.17 10.40 6.29
C ARG A 261 -2.31 11.36 6.67
N GLY A 262 -2.42 11.65 7.95
CA GLY A 262 -3.44 12.55 8.51
C GLY A 262 -4.80 11.90 8.78
N ASN A 263 -4.99 10.62 8.44
CA ASN A 263 -6.07 9.80 8.96
C ASN A 263 -5.60 9.12 10.25
N TRP A 264 -6.49 8.97 11.24
CA TRP A 264 -6.24 8.16 12.42
C TRP A 264 -7.14 6.94 12.34
N ILE A 265 -6.53 5.76 12.20
CA ILE A 265 -7.22 4.48 12.09
C ILE A 265 -7.25 3.88 13.49
N TRP A 266 -8.45 3.72 14.06
CA TRP A 266 -8.61 3.04 15.35
C TRP A 266 -7.98 1.65 15.29
N THR A 267 -7.18 1.29 16.30
CA THR A 267 -6.42 0.04 16.33
C THR A 267 -6.83 -0.84 17.51
N ASN A 268 -6.86 -0.28 18.72
CA ASN A 268 -7.14 -1.02 19.94
C ASN A 268 -7.67 -0.09 21.03
N GLU A 269 -8.29 -0.64 22.07
CA GLU A 269 -8.74 0.09 23.25
C GLU A 269 -8.40 -0.63 24.56
N TYR A 270 -8.14 0.15 25.61
CA TYR A 270 -7.76 -0.35 26.92
C TYR A 270 -8.70 0.28 27.95
N THR A 271 -9.72 -0.47 28.36
CA THR A 271 -10.75 0.01 29.30
C THR A 271 -10.19 0.08 30.74
N PHE A 272 -10.52 1.15 31.46
CA PHE A 272 -10.13 1.35 32.85
C PHE A 272 -10.88 0.40 33.80
N GLY A 273 -10.14 -0.26 34.69
CA GLY A 273 -10.61 -1.32 35.57
C GLY A 273 -11.61 -0.86 36.63
N ASP A 274 -12.69 -1.64 36.80
CA ASP A 274 -13.80 -1.29 37.67
C ASP A 274 -14.09 -2.41 38.69
N GLU A 275 -13.87 -2.15 39.98
CA GLU A 275 -14.35 -3.00 41.09
C GLU A 275 -15.89 -2.90 41.26
N LYS A 276 -16.66 -3.09 40.17
CA LYS A 276 -18.11 -3.40 40.18
C LYS A 276 -18.73 -3.63 38.79
N ARG A 277 -18.07 -4.37 37.88
CA ARG A 277 -18.76 -4.89 36.68
C ARG A 277 -18.58 -6.36 36.30
N LEU A 278 -18.18 -7.19 37.26
CA LEU A 278 -18.55 -8.61 37.22
C LEU A 278 -20.08 -8.76 37.39
N SER A 279 -20.64 -9.79 36.75
CA SER A 279 -22.08 -10.11 36.65
C SER A 279 -22.95 -9.15 35.82
N ARG A 280 -23.01 -9.43 34.51
CA ARG A 280 -24.29 -9.33 33.76
C ARG A 280 -24.26 -10.22 32.50
N THR A 281 -24.74 -11.45 32.65
CA THR A 281 -24.99 -12.34 31.51
C THR A 281 -26.06 -11.75 30.58
N PRO A 282 -26.00 -11.98 29.26
CA PRO A 282 -27.11 -11.70 28.36
C PRO A 282 -28.32 -12.56 28.79
N LYS A 283 -29.46 -11.93 29.11
CA LYS A 283 -30.70 -12.67 29.26
C LYS A 283 -31.21 -13.11 27.89
N ALA A 284 -31.57 -14.38 27.76
CA ALA A 284 -32.33 -14.84 26.61
C ALA A 284 -33.66 -14.08 26.49
N PHE A 285 -34.03 -13.73 25.26
CA PHE A 285 -35.34 -13.15 24.95
C PHE A 285 -36.28 -14.27 24.52
N GLU A 286 -36.83 -15.00 25.49
CA GLU A 286 -37.98 -15.88 25.21
C GLU A 286 -39.26 -15.04 25.08
N GLY A 287 -39.95 -15.22 23.95
CA GLY A 287 -41.22 -14.57 23.66
C GLY A 287 -42.11 -15.53 22.89
N SER A 288 -42.89 -16.33 23.61
CA SER A 288 -44.00 -17.08 23.02
C SER A 288 -45.06 -16.09 22.47
N GLY A 289 -45.80 -16.40 21.41
CA GLY A 289 -45.89 -17.64 20.64
C GLY A 289 -47.36 -18.05 20.52
N LYS A 290 -47.88 -18.09 19.30
CA LYS A 290 -49.22 -18.63 18.97
C LYS A 290 -49.22 -19.17 17.55
N ALA A 291 -49.80 -20.35 17.37
CA ALA A 291 -49.87 -21.04 16.08
C ALA A 291 -51.20 -20.75 15.36
N SER A 292 -51.19 -20.87 14.03
CA SER A 292 -52.40 -21.14 13.27
C SER A 292 -52.10 -22.08 12.09
N THR A 293 -53.04 -23.00 11.92
CA THR A 293 -53.13 -24.15 11.01
C THR A 293 -52.75 -23.95 9.54
N LEU A 294 -52.05 -24.97 9.01
CA LEU A 294 -52.37 -25.73 7.78
C LEU A 294 -53.20 -25.01 6.68
N SER A 295 -52.59 -24.93 5.48
CA SER A 295 -53.31 -25.26 4.25
C SER A 295 -52.34 -25.77 3.19
N THR A 296 -52.73 -26.82 2.46
CA THR A 296 -51.99 -27.36 1.30
C THR A 296 -52.60 -26.84 0.01
N ASN A 297 -51.76 -26.52 -0.98
CA ASN A 297 -52.11 -26.71 -2.38
C ASN A 297 -50.87 -26.78 -3.27
N GLY A 298 -50.91 -27.66 -4.27
CA GLY A 298 -49.87 -27.78 -5.29
C GLY A 298 -50.14 -26.90 -6.51
N GLY A 299 -49.09 -26.52 -7.22
CA GLY A 299 -49.16 -25.86 -8.52
C GLY A 299 -48.06 -26.42 -9.42
N SER A 300 -48.44 -27.02 -10.55
CA SER A 300 -47.52 -27.76 -11.42
C SER A 300 -46.92 -26.91 -12.55
N SER A 301 -45.68 -27.24 -12.89
CA SER A 301 -45.09 -27.19 -14.24
C SER A 301 -45.31 -25.95 -15.14
N GLN A 302 -44.21 -25.34 -15.56
CA GLN A 302 -43.96 -25.18 -17.00
C GLN A 302 -42.45 -25.10 -17.32
N GLN A 303 -42.00 -25.93 -18.27
CA GLN A 303 -40.73 -25.78 -18.99
C GLN A 303 -41.05 -25.30 -20.41
N SER A 304 -40.19 -24.47 -21.01
CA SER A 304 -39.94 -24.36 -22.46
C SER A 304 -38.75 -23.37 -22.70
N PRO A 305 -38.13 -23.26 -23.90
CA PRO A 305 -36.94 -24.08 -24.11
C PRO A 305 -35.74 -23.39 -24.78
N THR A 306 -34.56 -24.01 -24.60
CA THR A 306 -33.41 -24.08 -25.53
C THR A 306 -32.98 -22.85 -26.35
N GLY A 307 -31.80 -22.33 -26.02
CA GLY A 307 -30.86 -21.73 -26.99
C GLY A 307 -29.45 -22.23 -26.66
N GLY A 308 -28.73 -22.83 -27.62
CA GLY A 308 -27.50 -23.59 -27.33
C GLY A 308 -26.31 -23.25 -28.23
N SER A 309 -25.11 -23.22 -27.65
CA SER A 309 -23.85 -23.17 -28.40
C SER A 309 -22.67 -23.73 -27.58
N GLY A 310 -21.87 -24.62 -28.20
CA GLY A 310 -20.51 -24.95 -27.77
C GLY A 310 -20.32 -25.71 -26.44
N LYS A 311 -20.39 -27.06 -26.48
CA LYS A 311 -19.77 -27.88 -25.42
C LYS A 311 -18.24 -27.72 -25.46
N ARG A 312 -17.67 -26.92 -24.57
CA ARG A 312 -16.23 -26.95 -24.26
C ARG A 312 -15.92 -28.22 -23.44
N PRO A 313 -14.71 -28.82 -23.57
CA PRO A 313 -14.31 -29.96 -22.76
C PRO A 313 -14.02 -29.52 -21.31
N GLY A 314 -15.05 -29.54 -20.47
CA GLY A 314 -14.93 -29.22 -19.03
C GLY A 314 -14.19 -30.33 -18.29
N LEU A 315 -12.91 -30.08 -17.97
CA LEU A 315 -12.02 -31.03 -17.29
C LEU A 315 -12.38 -31.22 -15.81
N MET A 316 -13.07 -30.23 -15.22
CA MET A 316 -13.67 -30.30 -13.88
C MET A 316 -15.18 -30.04 -13.98
N LYS A 317 -15.99 -30.73 -13.17
CA LYS A 317 -17.41 -30.42 -13.00
C LYS A 317 -17.58 -29.49 -11.79
N ARG A 318 -17.94 -28.22 -12.02
CA ARG A 318 -18.24 -27.22 -10.95
C ARG A 318 -17.11 -27.00 -9.94
N GLY A 319 -15.87 -26.84 -10.41
CA GLY A 319 -14.73 -26.57 -9.54
C GLY A 319 -14.93 -25.31 -8.68
N SER A 320 -14.46 -25.36 -7.44
CA SER A 320 -14.37 -24.20 -6.54
C SER A 320 -12.97 -23.56 -6.60
N THR A 321 -12.86 -22.31 -6.14
CA THR A 321 -11.58 -21.64 -5.89
C THR A 321 -11.71 -20.62 -4.77
N ILE A 322 -10.60 -20.30 -4.12
CA ILE A 322 -10.44 -19.15 -3.22
C ILE A 322 -9.26 -18.28 -3.67
N ILE A 323 -9.50 -16.97 -3.75
CA ILE A 323 -8.49 -15.97 -4.05
C ILE A 323 -8.23 -15.15 -2.78
N LEU A 324 -7.00 -15.14 -2.32
CA LEU A 324 -6.52 -14.44 -1.13
C LEU A 324 -6.25 -12.97 -1.47
N VAL A 325 -7.20 -12.08 -1.13
CA VAL A 325 -7.11 -10.63 -1.33
C VAL A 325 -6.54 -9.98 -0.06
N GLY A 326 -5.27 -10.31 0.22
CA GLY A 326 -4.59 -9.87 1.44
C GLY A 326 -4.28 -8.37 1.48
N GLY A 327 -4.86 -7.65 2.44
CA GLY A 327 -4.42 -6.34 2.89
C GLY A 327 -4.60 -5.16 1.91
N PHE A 328 -4.27 -3.95 2.39
CA PHE A 328 -4.52 -2.68 1.69
C PHE A 328 -3.55 -2.37 0.52
N GLY A 329 -2.76 -3.34 0.05
CA GLY A 329 -1.83 -3.17 -1.08
C GLY A 329 -0.85 -2.00 -0.92
N THR A 330 -0.40 -1.69 0.30
CA THR A 330 0.35 -0.47 0.65
C THR A 330 1.62 -0.25 -0.18
N ARG A 331 2.33 -1.33 -0.51
CA ARG A 331 3.52 -1.35 -1.38
C ARG A 331 3.27 -0.83 -2.81
N LEU A 332 2.02 -0.79 -3.28
CA LEU A 332 1.62 -0.30 -4.61
C LEU A 332 1.00 1.12 -4.58
N ARG A 333 1.04 1.82 -3.43
CA ARG A 333 0.66 3.24 -3.35
C ARG A 333 1.58 4.09 -4.26
N PRO A 334 1.08 5.14 -4.94
CA PRO A 334 -0.21 5.81 -4.76
C PRO A 334 -1.43 5.11 -5.38
N LEU A 335 -1.27 4.13 -6.28
CA LEU A 335 -2.40 3.54 -7.02
C LEU A 335 -3.46 2.95 -6.08
N THR A 336 -3.01 2.25 -5.04
CA THR A 336 -3.86 1.63 -4.01
C THR A 336 -4.43 2.60 -2.97
N LEU A 337 -4.35 3.92 -3.21
CA LEU A 337 -5.15 4.92 -2.49
C LEU A 337 -6.51 5.17 -3.16
N THR A 338 -6.65 4.88 -4.45
CA THR A 338 -7.89 5.10 -5.23
C THR A 338 -8.66 3.80 -5.45
N TYR A 339 -7.96 2.71 -5.81
CA TYR A 339 -8.59 1.41 -6.08
C TYR A 339 -7.98 0.29 -5.21
N PRO A 340 -8.77 -0.67 -4.69
CA PRO A 340 -8.25 -1.90 -4.10
C PRO A 340 -7.29 -2.61 -5.05
N LYS A 341 -6.19 -3.19 -4.53
CA LYS A 341 -5.12 -3.81 -5.33
C LYS A 341 -5.60 -4.73 -6.48
N PRO A 342 -6.60 -5.63 -6.29
CA PRO A 342 -7.03 -6.52 -7.36
C PRO A 342 -7.78 -5.83 -8.52
N LEU A 343 -8.24 -4.58 -8.32
CA LEU A 343 -8.94 -3.79 -9.34
C LEU A 343 -8.00 -2.93 -10.19
N VAL A 344 -6.73 -2.80 -9.83
CA VAL A 344 -5.73 -2.03 -10.60
C VAL A 344 -5.52 -2.70 -11.97
N GLU A 345 -5.60 -1.95 -13.07
CA GLU A 345 -5.51 -2.50 -14.41
C GLU A 345 -4.07 -2.84 -14.83
N PHE A 346 -3.72 -4.13 -14.71
CA PHE A 346 -2.49 -4.68 -15.27
C PHE A 346 -2.71 -4.99 -16.76
N ALA A 347 -1.95 -4.33 -17.65
CA ALA A 347 -2.11 -4.44 -19.10
C ALA A 347 -3.58 -4.29 -19.57
N ASN A 348 -4.19 -3.16 -19.20
CA ASN A 348 -5.55 -2.72 -19.54
C ASN A 348 -6.70 -3.57 -18.96
N LYS A 349 -6.43 -4.56 -18.11
CA LYS A 349 -7.44 -5.38 -17.44
C LYS A 349 -7.14 -5.52 -15.95
N PRO A 350 -8.10 -5.30 -15.03
CA PRO A 350 -7.95 -5.55 -13.59
C PRO A 350 -7.31 -6.91 -13.27
N MET A 351 -6.38 -6.93 -12.31
CA MET A 351 -5.64 -8.13 -11.92
C MET A 351 -6.57 -9.32 -11.58
N ILE A 352 -7.64 -9.07 -10.83
CA ILE A 352 -8.64 -10.10 -10.48
C ILE A 352 -9.39 -10.65 -11.70
N GLN A 353 -9.57 -9.82 -12.73
CA GLN A 353 -10.30 -10.20 -13.94
C GLN A 353 -9.46 -11.14 -14.82
N HIS A 354 -8.12 -11.01 -14.85
CA HIS A 354 -7.25 -12.01 -15.48
C HIS A 354 -7.38 -13.38 -14.79
N GLN A 355 -7.38 -13.40 -13.46
CA GLN A 355 -7.54 -14.63 -12.67
C GLN A 355 -8.91 -15.28 -12.92
N ILE A 356 -10.01 -14.53 -12.78
CA ILE A 356 -11.38 -15.04 -12.99
C ILE A 356 -11.58 -15.57 -14.42
N GLU A 357 -11.07 -14.88 -15.44
CA GLU A 357 -11.19 -15.31 -16.84
C GLU A 357 -10.47 -16.63 -17.12
N ALA A 358 -9.28 -16.82 -16.55
CA ALA A 358 -8.52 -18.06 -16.67
C ALA A 358 -9.16 -19.22 -15.87
N LEU A 359 -9.69 -18.94 -14.67
CA LEU A 359 -10.39 -19.92 -13.83
C LEU A 359 -11.70 -20.39 -14.49
N ALA A 360 -12.52 -19.47 -14.99
CA ALA A 360 -13.74 -19.79 -15.74
C ALA A 360 -13.42 -20.57 -17.03
N SER A 361 -12.31 -20.26 -17.70
CA SER A 361 -11.84 -21.01 -18.87
C SER A 361 -11.40 -22.44 -18.55
N ALA A 362 -11.00 -22.72 -17.31
CA ALA A 362 -10.70 -24.07 -16.81
C ALA A 362 -11.93 -24.83 -16.27
N GLY A 363 -13.10 -24.19 -16.17
CA GLY A 363 -14.35 -24.81 -15.70
C GLY A 363 -14.68 -24.60 -14.22
N VAL A 364 -14.03 -23.65 -13.55
CA VAL A 364 -14.41 -23.19 -12.21
C VAL A 364 -15.75 -22.45 -12.28
N THR A 365 -16.65 -22.73 -11.33
CA THR A 365 -17.98 -22.08 -11.24
C THR A 365 -18.18 -21.24 -10.00
N ASP A 366 -17.48 -21.57 -8.90
CA ASP A 366 -17.63 -20.93 -7.60
C ASP A 366 -16.31 -20.30 -7.18
N VAL A 367 -16.29 -18.97 -7.06
CA VAL A 367 -15.12 -18.17 -6.68
C VAL A 367 -15.36 -17.55 -5.31
N VAL A 368 -14.49 -17.84 -4.35
CA VAL A 368 -14.45 -17.18 -3.05
C VAL A 368 -13.37 -16.11 -3.07
N LEU A 369 -13.67 -14.91 -2.57
CA LEU A 369 -12.65 -13.89 -2.29
C LEU A 369 -12.50 -13.75 -0.77
N ALA A 370 -11.34 -14.14 -0.24
CA ALA A 370 -10.96 -13.85 1.14
C ALA A 370 -10.51 -12.39 1.23
N VAL A 371 -11.23 -11.57 2.02
CA VAL A 371 -11.02 -10.13 2.12
C VAL A 371 -11.10 -9.65 3.57
N ASN A 372 -10.24 -8.70 3.97
CA ASN A 372 -10.36 -8.03 5.27
C ASN A 372 -11.53 -7.01 5.31
N TYR A 373 -12.04 -6.58 4.15
CA TYR A 373 -13.14 -5.62 4.04
C TYR A 373 -13.80 -5.70 2.65
N ARG A 374 -15.05 -5.25 2.53
CA ARG A 374 -15.85 -5.31 1.30
C ARG A 374 -16.13 -3.91 0.72
N PRO A 375 -15.17 -3.27 0.04
CA PRO A 375 -15.41 -1.97 -0.59
C PRO A 375 -16.44 -2.09 -1.73
N GLU A 376 -17.35 -1.13 -1.82
CA GLU A 376 -18.52 -1.15 -2.70
C GLU A 376 -18.11 -1.25 -4.17
N ILE A 377 -17.09 -0.48 -4.58
CA ILE A 377 -16.52 -0.47 -5.92
C ILE A 377 -16.02 -1.86 -6.38
N MET A 378 -15.61 -2.71 -5.44
CA MET A 378 -15.21 -4.09 -5.73
C MET A 378 -16.44 -5.00 -5.87
N ALA A 379 -17.47 -4.82 -5.03
CA ALA A 379 -18.74 -5.54 -5.17
C ALA A 379 -19.50 -5.18 -6.47
N GLU A 380 -19.33 -3.97 -7.00
CA GLU A 380 -19.88 -3.56 -8.31
C GLU A 380 -19.10 -4.15 -9.48
N ALA A 381 -17.77 -4.06 -9.46
CA ALA A 381 -16.91 -4.66 -10.48
C ALA A 381 -17.13 -6.18 -10.60
N LEU A 382 -17.19 -6.89 -9.46
CA LEU A 382 -17.32 -8.34 -9.45
C LEU A 382 -18.67 -8.84 -9.98
N LYS A 383 -19.79 -8.16 -9.71
CA LYS A 383 -21.10 -8.46 -10.34
C LYS A 383 -21.05 -8.44 -11.87
N THR A 384 -20.21 -7.57 -12.44
CA THR A 384 -19.99 -7.52 -13.90
C THR A 384 -19.28 -8.78 -14.37
N TYR A 385 -18.26 -9.25 -13.63
CA TYR A 385 -17.50 -10.45 -13.94
C TYR A 385 -18.29 -11.75 -13.71
N GLU A 386 -19.15 -11.83 -12.67
CA GLU A 386 -20.09 -12.94 -12.48
C GLU A 386 -20.90 -13.20 -13.75
N LYS A 387 -21.53 -12.13 -14.28
CA LYS A 387 -22.33 -12.18 -15.52
C LYS A 387 -21.48 -12.41 -16.77
N GLN A 388 -20.29 -11.81 -16.86
CA GLN A 388 -19.42 -11.91 -18.04
C GLN A 388 -18.81 -13.31 -18.22
N TYR A 389 -18.43 -13.98 -17.12
CA TYR A 389 -17.75 -15.27 -17.16
C TYR A 389 -18.63 -16.45 -16.72
N ASN A 390 -19.89 -16.20 -16.34
CA ASN A 390 -20.84 -17.19 -15.82
C ASN A 390 -20.27 -17.96 -14.61
N VAL A 391 -19.82 -17.19 -13.62
CA VAL A 391 -19.31 -17.67 -12.32
C VAL A 391 -20.09 -17.01 -11.19
N LYS A 392 -20.14 -17.65 -10.03
CA LYS A 392 -20.65 -17.07 -8.77
C LYS A 392 -19.47 -16.57 -7.94
N ILE A 393 -19.53 -15.34 -7.44
CA ILE A 393 -18.47 -14.73 -6.63
C ILE A 393 -19.00 -14.45 -5.21
N GLU A 394 -18.47 -15.15 -4.21
CA GLU A 394 -18.84 -14.97 -2.80
C GLU A 394 -17.69 -14.34 -2.01
N PHE A 395 -18.00 -13.40 -1.12
CA PHE A 395 -17.02 -12.76 -0.25
C PHE A 395 -16.91 -13.53 1.07
N SER A 396 -15.72 -14.04 1.38
CA SER A 396 -15.36 -14.50 2.72
C SER A 396 -14.70 -13.33 3.44
N VAL A 397 -15.42 -12.68 4.35
CA VAL A 397 -14.93 -11.48 5.05
C VAL A 397 -14.25 -11.89 6.36
N GLU A 398 -12.95 -11.67 6.45
CA GLU A 398 -12.17 -11.84 7.67
C GLU A 398 -12.38 -10.65 8.60
N THR A 399 -12.91 -10.89 9.81
CA THR A 399 -13.06 -9.89 10.88
C THR A 399 -11.75 -9.62 11.62
N GLU A 400 -10.87 -10.60 11.64
CA GLU A 400 -9.53 -10.61 12.26
C GLU A 400 -8.56 -11.26 11.26
N PRO A 401 -7.25 -10.94 11.27
CA PRO A 401 -6.32 -11.48 10.28
C PRO A 401 -6.00 -12.96 10.54
N LEU A 402 -6.58 -13.88 9.74
CA LEU A 402 -6.45 -15.33 9.96
C LEU A 402 -5.23 -15.98 9.28
N GLY A 403 -4.32 -15.18 8.74
CA GLY A 403 -3.12 -15.66 8.03
C GLY A 403 -3.43 -16.15 6.61
N THR A 404 -2.63 -17.07 6.09
CA THR A 404 -2.77 -17.61 4.71
C THR A 404 -3.56 -18.92 4.64
N ALA A 405 -3.73 -19.64 5.76
CA ALA A 405 -4.53 -20.88 5.82
C ALA A 405 -5.94 -20.64 6.39
N GLY A 406 -6.08 -19.84 7.45
CA GLY A 406 -7.37 -19.58 8.09
C GLY A 406 -8.50 -19.09 7.16
N PRO A 407 -8.25 -18.33 6.07
CA PRO A 407 -9.30 -17.96 5.12
C PRO A 407 -9.88 -19.15 4.35
N LEU A 408 -9.11 -20.22 4.12
CA LEU A 408 -9.60 -21.47 3.53
C LEU A 408 -10.60 -22.15 4.48
N LYS A 409 -10.29 -22.15 5.79
CA LYS A 409 -11.18 -22.71 6.82
C LYS A 409 -12.45 -21.89 7.00
N LEU A 410 -12.35 -20.55 6.96
CA LEU A 410 -13.52 -19.66 6.96
C LEU A 410 -14.43 -19.90 5.74
N ALA A 411 -13.86 -20.30 4.60
CA ALA A 411 -14.56 -20.65 3.37
C ALA A 411 -14.98 -22.13 3.24
N GLU A 412 -14.82 -22.96 4.29
CA GLU A 412 -15.03 -24.42 4.26
C GLU A 412 -16.40 -24.83 3.70
N ARG A 413 -17.46 -24.07 3.98
CA ARG A 413 -18.83 -24.25 3.45
C ARG A 413 -18.91 -24.28 1.91
N ILE A 414 -17.91 -23.73 1.20
CA ILE A 414 -17.87 -23.59 -0.26
C ILE A 414 -16.73 -24.45 -0.85
N LEU A 415 -15.62 -24.57 -0.13
CA LEU A 415 -14.44 -25.33 -0.57
C LEU A 415 -14.57 -26.83 -0.29
N GLY A 416 -15.27 -27.22 0.78
CA GLY A 416 -15.63 -28.60 1.12
C GLY A 416 -17.10 -28.94 0.83
N LYS A 417 -17.70 -28.31 -0.19
CA LYS A 417 -19.11 -28.55 -0.59
C LYS A 417 -19.34 -29.96 -1.20
N ASP A 418 -18.27 -30.52 -1.76
CA ASP A 418 -18.13 -31.85 -2.36
C ASP A 418 -16.63 -32.21 -2.41
N ASP A 419 -16.27 -33.45 -2.76
CA ASP A 419 -14.89 -33.96 -2.73
C ASP A 419 -13.96 -33.40 -3.85
N SER A 420 -14.42 -32.47 -4.69
CA SER A 420 -13.60 -31.93 -5.79
C SER A 420 -12.47 -31.03 -5.28
N PRO A 421 -11.24 -31.14 -5.82
CA PRO A 421 -10.16 -30.22 -5.48
C PRO A 421 -10.47 -28.78 -5.91
N PHE A 422 -9.96 -27.82 -5.15
CA PHE A 422 -10.15 -26.38 -5.37
C PHE A 422 -8.83 -25.65 -5.59
N PHE A 423 -8.85 -24.59 -6.40
CA PHE A 423 -7.67 -23.74 -6.60
C PHE A 423 -7.55 -22.68 -5.51
N VAL A 424 -6.32 -22.37 -5.09
CA VAL A 424 -5.99 -21.24 -4.21
C VAL A 424 -5.05 -20.30 -4.94
N LEU A 425 -5.31 -18.99 -4.91
CA LEU A 425 -4.50 -17.98 -5.59
C LEU A 425 -4.20 -16.79 -4.66
N ASN A 426 -2.99 -16.23 -4.74
CA ASN A 426 -2.74 -14.89 -4.23
C ASN A 426 -3.26 -13.86 -5.25
N ALA A 427 -4.03 -12.86 -4.80
CA ALA A 427 -4.68 -11.87 -5.69
C ALA A 427 -3.72 -10.96 -6.47
N ASP A 428 -2.42 -10.98 -6.13
CA ASP A 428 -1.37 -10.18 -6.77
C ASP A 428 -0.40 -10.95 -7.68
N VAL A 429 -0.57 -12.27 -7.79
CA VAL A 429 0.20 -13.09 -8.73
C VAL A 429 -0.39 -12.98 -10.14
N THR A 430 0.47 -12.59 -11.08
CA THR A 430 0.17 -12.56 -12.52
C THR A 430 1.09 -13.50 -13.28
N CYS A 431 0.52 -14.46 -14.03
CA CYS A 431 1.28 -15.49 -14.76
C CYS A 431 0.51 -16.02 -15.98
N ASP A 432 1.05 -17.03 -16.66
CA ASP A 432 0.39 -17.70 -17.79
C ASP A 432 -0.75 -18.69 -17.41
N TYR A 433 -1.07 -18.81 -16.10
CA TYR A 433 -2.22 -19.51 -15.48
C TYR A 433 -2.53 -20.94 -16.03
N PRO A 434 -1.72 -21.96 -15.68
CA PRO A 434 -1.79 -23.32 -16.24
C PRO A 434 -2.92 -24.21 -15.65
N PHE A 435 -4.06 -23.65 -15.23
CA PHE A 435 -5.04 -24.34 -14.38
C PHE A 435 -5.52 -25.72 -14.89
N ALA A 436 -5.73 -25.89 -16.20
CA ALA A 436 -6.13 -27.17 -16.77
C ALA A 436 -5.01 -28.24 -16.71
N GLN A 437 -3.76 -27.84 -16.90
CA GLN A 437 -2.59 -28.71 -16.80
C GLN A 437 -2.32 -29.08 -15.33
N LEU A 438 -2.46 -28.09 -14.44
CA LEU A 438 -2.33 -28.24 -12.98
C LEU A 438 -3.38 -29.20 -12.40
N ALA A 439 -4.65 -29.11 -12.85
CA ALA A 439 -5.72 -30.00 -12.41
C ALA A 439 -5.49 -31.47 -12.84
N GLU A 440 -5.08 -31.69 -14.09
CA GLU A 440 -4.79 -33.04 -14.58
C GLU A 440 -3.54 -33.63 -13.89
N PHE A 441 -2.48 -32.83 -13.70
CA PHE A 441 -1.30 -33.25 -12.94
C PHE A 441 -1.62 -33.62 -11.49
N HIS A 442 -2.41 -32.79 -10.80
CA HIS A 442 -2.85 -33.03 -9.42
C HIS A 442 -3.59 -34.37 -9.28
N LYS A 443 -4.54 -34.61 -10.19
CA LYS A 443 -5.29 -35.86 -10.31
C LYS A 443 -4.41 -37.07 -10.64
N GLN A 444 -3.32 -36.89 -11.40
CA GLN A 444 -2.42 -38.00 -11.78
C GLN A 444 -1.55 -38.52 -10.62
N HIS A 445 -1.10 -37.64 -9.70
CA HIS A 445 -0.32 -38.09 -8.54
C HIS A 445 -1.17 -38.44 -7.31
N GLY A 446 -2.44 -38.02 -7.25
CA GLY A 446 -3.40 -38.42 -6.21
C GLY A 446 -3.08 -37.94 -4.79
N GLY A 447 -2.17 -36.97 -4.66
CA GLY A 447 -1.80 -36.36 -3.39
C GLY A 447 -2.82 -35.31 -2.93
N GLU A 448 -2.68 -34.86 -1.69
CA GLU A 448 -3.59 -33.90 -1.06
C GLU A 448 -3.42 -32.46 -1.58
N GLY A 449 -2.25 -32.12 -2.11
CA GLY A 449 -2.02 -30.78 -2.67
C GLY A 449 -0.93 -30.72 -3.72
N THR A 450 -1.04 -29.71 -4.58
CA THR A 450 -0.01 -29.32 -5.54
C THR A 450 0.24 -27.82 -5.47
N ILE A 451 1.51 -27.44 -5.39
CA ILE A 451 1.95 -26.03 -5.40
C ILE A 451 2.61 -25.73 -6.73
N VAL A 452 2.16 -24.68 -7.40
CA VAL A 452 2.86 -24.12 -8.56
C VAL A 452 4.16 -23.49 -8.06
N VAL A 453 5.27 -23.83 -8.69
CA VAL A 453 6.60 -23.28 -8.39
C VAL A 453 7.20 -22.64 -9.63
N THR A 454 8.03 -21.61 -9.45
CA THR A 454 8.74 -20.95 -10.55
C THR A 454 10.22 -20.77 -10.22
N LYS A 455 11.07 -20.62 -11.25
CA LYS A 455 12.52 -20.48 -11.08
C LYS A 455 12.91 -19.01 -11.17
N VAL A 456 13.57 -18.50 -10.13
CA VAL A 456 14.05 -17.11 -10.06
C VAL A 456 15.55 -17.05 -9.79
N GLU A 457 16.21 -16.00 -10.26
CA GLU A 457 17.66 -15.78 -10.00
C GLU A 457 17.93 -15.44 -8.53
N GLU A 458 17.00 -14.75 -7.88
CA GLU A 458 17.13 -14.23 -6.50
C GLU A 458 15.98 -14.77 -5.62
N PRO A 459 16.17 -15.90 -4.92
CA PRO A 459 15.12 -16.58 -4.16
C PRO A 459 14.89 -16.03 -2.74
N SER A 460 15.80 -15.22 -2.18
CA SER A 460 15.81 -14.82 -0.76
C SER A 460 14.54 -14.12 -0.24
N LYS A 461 13.68 -13.65 -1.14
CA LYS A 461 12.42 -12.93 -0.82
C LYS A 461 11.20 -13.82 -0.69
N TYR A 462 11.33 -15.12 -0.99
CA TYR A 462 10.22 -16.04 -1.19
C TYR A 462 10.44 -17.36 -0.45
N GLY A 463 9.39 -18.17 -0.32
CA GLY A 463 9.51 -19.55 0.14
C GLY A 463 10.08 -20.46 -0.95
N VAL A 464 11.23 -21.07 -0.69
CA VAL A 464 11.87 -22.04 -1.60
C VAL A 464 11.35 -23.44 -1.34
N VAL A 465 11.09 -24.17 -2.42
CA VAL A 465 10.60 -25.55 -2.42
C VAL A 465 11.75 -26.51 -2.72
N VAL A 466 12.02 -27.43 -1.79
CA VAL A 466 13.01 -28.49 -1.95
C VAL A 466 12.31 -29.78 -2.36
N HIS A 467 12.82 -30.46 -3.39
CA HIS A 467 12.31 -31.77 -3.84
C HIS A 467 12.93 -32.92 -3.05
N LYS A 468 12.15 -33.98 -2.82
CA LYS A 468 12.64 -35.21 -2.20
C LYS A 468 13.64 -35.91 -3.14
N PRO A 469 14.80 -36.39 -2.64
CA PRO A 469 15.78 -37.09 -3.46
C PRO A 469 15.15 -38.24 -4.28
N GLY A 470 15.40 -38.24 -5.59
CA GLY A 470 14.84 -39.23 -6.52
C GLY A 470 13.40 -38.98 -6.97
N SER A 471 12.69 -37.97 -6.44
CA SER A 471 11.35 -37.59 -6.90
C SER A 471 11.39 -36.40 -7.85
N ALA A 472 10.56 -36.42 -8.89
CA ALA A 472 10.43 -35.32 -9.85
C ALA A 472 9.50 -34.18 -9.37
N SER A 473 8.70 -34.41 -8.32
CA SER A 473 7.68 -33.44 -7.88
C SER A 473 7.33 -33.46 -6.38
N GLN A 474 7.54 -34.58 -5.67
CA GLN A 474 7.21 -34.68 -4.25
C GLN A 474 8.12 -33.74 -3.43
N ILE A 475 7.53 -32.96 -2.54
CA ILE A 475 8.23 -31.94 -1.76
C ILE A 475 8.85 -32.59 -0.51
N ASP A 476 10.09 -32.20 -0.21
CA ASP A 476 10.85 -32.60 0.99
C ASP A 476 10.63 -31.63 2.15
N ARG A 477 10.67 -30.32 1.86
CA ARG A 477 10.48 -29.22 2.81
C ARG A 477 10.33 -27.87 2.10
N PHE A 478 9.83 -26.90 2.87
CA PHE A 478 9.88 -25.48 2.52
C PHE A 478 11.01 -24.80 3.29
N VAL A 479 11.55 -23.74 2.72
CA VAL A 479 12.45 -22.82 3.42
C VAL A 479 11.98 -21.40 3.11
N GLU A 480 11.33 -20.77 4.08
CA GLU A 480 10.80 -19.41 3.92
C GLU A 480 11.91 -18.37 3.98
N LYS A 481 12.03 -17.53 2.94
CA LYS A 481 13.00 -16.43 2.83
C LYS A 481 14.43 -16.82 3.24
N PRO A 482 15.05 -17.79 2.54
CA PRO A 482 16.31 -18.38 2.98
C PRO A 482 17.48 -17.39 2.87
N VAL A 483 18.30 -17.34 3.92
CA VAL A 483 19.53 -16.51 3.98
C VAL A 483 20.65 -17.13 3.14
N GLU A 484 20.70 -18.46 3.05
CA GLU A 484 21.65 -19.21 2.22
C GLU A 484 20.95 -19.78 0.98
N PHE A 485 21.70 -19.99 -0.11
CA PHE A 485 21.11 -20.57 -1.34
C PHE A 485 20.80 -22.06 -1.16
N VAL A 486 19.52 -22.37 -0.89
CA VAL A 486 18.99 -23.75 -0.79
C VAL A 486 18.32 -24.24 -2.07
N GLY A 487 18.12 -23.36 -3.06
CA GLY A 487 17.48 -23.66 -4.34
C GLY A 487 16.83 -22.43 -4.98
N ASN A 488 16.48 -22.52 -6.27
CA ASN A 488 15.90 -21.42 -7.04
C ASN A 488 14.40 -21.58 -7.38
N ARG A 489 13.79 -22.72 -7.01
CA ARG A 489 12.34 -22.96 -7.15
C ARG A 489 11.59 -22.31 -5.99
N ILE A 490 10.91 -21.20 -6.26
CA ILE A 490 10.07 -20.52 -5.28
C ILE A 490 8.61 -20.93 -5.42
N ASN A 491 7.88 -20.84 -4.31
CA ASN A 491 6.41 -20.84 -4.30
C ASN A 491 5.87 -19.71 -5.21
N ALA A 492 5.04 -20.06 -6.19
CA ALA A 492 4.47 -19.12 -7.14
C ALA A 492 3.15 -18.47 -6.67
N GLY A 493 2.64 -18.79 -5.47
CA GLY A 493 1.39 -18.25 -4.93
C GLY A 493 0.12 -18.76 -5.62
N ILE A 494 0.17 -19.97 -6.20
CA ILE A 494 -0.96 -20.67 -6.81
C ILE A 494 -0.91 -22.14 -6.38
N TYR A 495 -2.01 -22.66 -5.85
CA TYR A 495 -2.14 -24.03 -5.36
C TYR A 495 -3.40 -24.70 -5.95
N ILE A 496 -3.42 -26.04 -5.95
CA ILE A 496 -4.65 -26.83 -6.03
C ILE A 496 -4.63 -27.85 -4.88
N LEU A 497 -5.72 -27.94 -4.12
CA LEU A 497 -5.79 -28.71 -2.87
C LEU A 497 -7.08 -29.52 -2.82
N ASN A 498 -7.02 -30.71 -2.22
CA ASN A 498 -8.21 -31.50 -1.90
C ASN A 498 -8.94 -30.94 -0.65
N PRO A 499 -10.28 -31.09 -0.55
CA PRO A 499 -11.06 -30.69 0.63
C PRO A 499 -10.55 -31.24 1.97
N SER A 500 -9.86 -32.38 1.98
CA SER A 500 -9.27 -32.97 3.18
C SER A 500 -8.32 -32.01 3.92
N VAL A 501 -7.68 -31.08 3.20
CA VAL A 501 -6.75 -30.10 3.77
C VAL A 501 -7.41 -29.18 4.80
N LEU A 502 -8.73 -28.97 4.68
CA LEU A 502 -9.51 -28.14 5.59
C LEU A 502 -9.62 -28.76 7.00
N ASN A 503 -9.37 -30.07 7.14
CA ASN A 503 -9.26 -30.75 8.44
C ASN A 503 -7.90 -30.50 9.13
N ARG A 504 -6.90 -29.99 8.39
CA ARG A 504 -5.57 -29.63 8.93
C ARG A 504 -5.48 -28.16 9.38
N ILE A 505 -6.57 -27.40 9.26
CA ILE A 505 -6.59 -25.96 9.51
C ILE A 505 -7.62 -25.67 10.60
N GLU A 506 -7.15 -25.10 11.71
CA GLU A 506 -7.99 -24.57 12.78
C GLU A 506 -8.46 -23.16 12.42
N LEU A 507 -9.64 -22.73 12.88
CA LEU A 507 -10.15 -21.39 12.60
C LEU A 507 -9.51 -20.35 13.55
N ARG A 508 -8.24 -20.05 13.29
CA ARG A 508 -7.39 -19.08 14.00
C ARG A 508 -6.37 -18.48 13.02
N PRO A 509 -5.50 -17.54 13.45
CA PRO A 509 -4.31 -17.19 12.69
C PRO A 509 -3.42 -18.42 12.43
N THR A 510 -3.26 -18.77 11.15
CA THR A 510 -2.49 -19.93 10.66
C THR A 510 -1.86 -19.61 9.30
N SER A 511 -0.57 -19.91 9.12
CA SER A 511 0.09 -19.84 7.80
C SER A 511 0.06 -21.19 7.10
N ILE A 512 -0.37 -21.21 5.83
CA ILE A 512 -0.39 -22.42 5.00
C ILE A 512 1.05 -22.89 4.70
N GLU A 513 1.99 -21.96 4.59
CA GLU A 513 3.41 -22.22 4.36
C GLU A 513 4.15 -22.78 5.60
N GLN A 514 3.75 -22.36 6.81
CA GLN A 514 4.45 -22.71 8.06
C GLN A 514 3.82 -23.87 8.84
N GLU A 515 2.50 -24.07 8.76
CA GLU A 515 1.79 -25.12 9.50
C GLU A 515 1.22 -26.19 8.57
N THR A 516 0.43 -25.79 7.55
CA THR A 516 -0.34 -26.73 6.74
C THR A 516 0.52 -27.52 5.76
N PHE A 517 1.34 -26.86 4.94
CA PHE A 517 2.20 -27.54 3.96
C PHE A 517 3.23 -28.47 4.61
N PRO A 518 3.92 -28.11 5.72
CA PRO A 518 4.80 -29.04 6.43
C PRO A 518 4.08 -30.30 6.94
N ALA A 519 2.81 -30.20 7.35
CA ALA A 519 2.02 -31.37 7.73
C ALA A 519 1.74 -32.30 6.53
N ILE A 520 1.35 -31.76 5.37
CA ILE A 520 1.10 -32.56 4.15
C ILE A 520 2.41 -33.17 3.61
N VAL A 521 3.54 -32.44 3.72
CA VAL A 521 4.88 -32.93 3.38
C VAL A 521 5.30 -34.11 4.26
N LYS A 522 5.07 -34.03 5.57
CA LYS A 522 5.37 -35.11 6.52
C LYS A 522 4.66 -36.42 6.15
N ASP A 523 3.43 -36.32 5.67
CA ASP A 523 2.63 -37.46 5.21
C ASP A 523 2.96 -37.89 3.77
N GLY A 524 3.83 -37.15 3.07
CA GLY A 524 4.27 -37.42 1.70
C GLY A 524 3.26 -37.03 0.61
N LEU A 525 2.20 -36.29 0.95
CA LEU A 525 1.05 -36.05 0.07
C LEU A 525 1.14 -34.73 -0.73
N LEU A 526 2.24 -33.99 -0.61
CA LEU A 526 2.41 -32.67 -1.24
C LEU A 526 3.39 -32.71 -2.42
N HIS A 527 2.94 -32.21 -3.56
CA HIS A 527 3.72 -32.15 -4.80
C HIS A 527 3.86 -30.71 -5.31
N SER A 528 4.75 -30.55 -6.29
CA SER A 528 5.00 -29.28 -6.97
C SER A 528 4.89 -29.40 -8.49
N PHE A 529 4.53 -28.29 -9.13
CA PHE A 529 4.37 -28.16 -10.58
C PHE A 529 5.24 -26.99 -11.07
N ASP A 530 6.30 -27.28 -11.82
CA ASP A 530 7.17 -26.25 -12.43
C ASP A 530 6.34 -25.43 -13.46
N LEU A 531 6.20 -24.12 -13.23
CA LEU A 531 5.47 -23.19 -14.08
C LEU A 531 6.26 -22.84 -15.34
N GLU A 532 5.67 -23.11 -16.50
CA GLU A 532 6.16 -22.60 -17.77
C GLU A 532 5.63 -21.17 -18.07
N GLY A 533 6.42 -20.37 -18.79
CA GLY A 533 6.00 -19.06 -19.27
C GLY A 533 6.46 -17.90 -18.39
N PHE A 534 5.60 -16.91 -18.14
CA PHE A 534 5.89 -15.77 -17.27
C PHE A 534 5.23 -15.87 -15.89
N TRP A 535 5.84 -15.21 -14.90
CA TRP A 535 5.31 -15.04 -13.55
C TRP A 535 5.78 -13.70 -12.95
N MET A 536 4.99 -13.10 -12.05
CA MET A 536 5.37 -11.94 -11.23
C MET A 536 4.44 -11.79 -10.00
N ASP A 537 5.01 -11.58 -8.80
CA ASP A 537 4.32 -10.84 -7.71
C ASP A 537 4.27 -9.37 -8.12
N VAL A 538 3.07 -8.87 -8.42
CA VAL A 538 2.86 -7.44 -8.72
C VAL A 538 2.73 -6.67 -7.38
N GLY A 539 3.79 -6.77 -6.58
CA GLY A 539 3.85 -6.29 -5.20
C GLY A 539 3.92 -4.77 -5.08
N GLN A 540 4.66 -4.14 -5.99
CA GLN A 540 5.12 -2.76 -5.93
C GLN A 540 5.38 -2.20 -7.35
N PRO A 541 5.49 -0.87 -7.56
CA PRO A 541 5.54 -0.27 -8.89
C PRO A 541 6.69 -0.74 -9.80
N LYS A 542 7.88 -1.01 -9.23
CA LYS A 542 9.02 -1.56 -9.98
C LYS A 542 8.65 -2.90 -10.64
N ASP A 543 7.93 -3.74 -9.90
CA ASP A 543 7.60 -5.11 -10.27
C ASP A 543 6.31 -5.15 -11.10
N PHE A 544 5.38 -4.20 -10.91
CA PHE A 544 4.29 -3.92 -11.84
C PHE A 544 4.82 -3.63 -13.26
N LEU A 545 5.81 -2.73 -13.38
CA LEU A 545 6.45 -2.42 -14.67
C LEU A 545 7.25 -3.60 -15.24
N SER A 546 7.92 -4.39 -14.40
CA SER A 546 8.66 -5.58 -14.85
C SER A 546 7.73 -6.71 -15.30
N GLY A 547 6.68 -6.99 -14.54
CA GLY A 547 5.60 -7.92 -14.90
C GLY A 547 4.93 -7.50 -16.21
N THR A 548 4.68 -6.20 -16.42
CA THR A 548 4.15 -5.68 -17.69
C THR A 548 5.06 -6.04 -18.87
N CYS A 549 6.39 -5.86 -18.74
CA CYS A 549 7.34 -6.31 -19.76
C CYS A 549 7.27 -7.82 -20.03
N LEU A 550 7.17 -8.64 -18.97
CA LEU A 550 7.12 -10.10 -19.09
C LEU A 550 5.80 -10.58 -19.72
N TYR A 551 4.66 -9.98 -19.36
CA TYR A 551 3.35 -10.26 -19.92
C TYR A 551 3.31 -9.93 -21.42
N LEU A 552 3.71 -8.71 -21.81
CA LEU A 552 3.80 -8.31 -23.21
C LEU A 552 4.75 -9.22 -24.01
N SER A 553 5.82 -9.72 -23.38
CA SER A 553 6.72 -10.69 -23.99
C SER A 553 6.10 -12.09 -24.12
N SER A 554 5.24 -12.52 -23.18
CA SER A 554 4.48 -13.77 -23.34
C SER A 554 3.41 -13.67 -24.42
N LEU A 555 2.69 -12.55 -24.51
CA LEU A 555 1.79 -12.24 -25.63
C LEU A 555 2.51 -12.31 -26.98
N SER A 556 3.76 -11.80 -27.04
CA SER A 556 4.61 -11.84 -28.24
C SER A 556 4.98 -13.27 -28.63
N ARG A 557 5.50 -14.08 -27.70
CA ARG A 557 5.78 -15.51 -27.92
C ARG A 557 4.54 -16.31 -28.35
N LYS A 558 3.36 -15.93 -27.84
CA LYS A 558 2.06 -16.54 -28.17
C LYS A 558 1.43 -15.99 -29.46
N ASN A 559 2.11 -15.10 -30.20
CA ASN A 559 1.62 -14.43 -31.41
C ASN A 559 0.24 -13.77 -31.21
N SER A 560 0.02 -13.17 -30.04
CA SER A 560 -1.30 -12.67 -29.63
C SER A 560 -1.69 -11.39 -30.37
N LYS A 561 -2.92 -11.39 -30.89
CA LYS A 561 -3.57 -10.22 -31.54
C LYS A 561 -3.90 -9.07 -30.57
N LEU A 562 -3.59 -9.21 -29.27
CA LEU A 562 -3.69 -8.15 -28.28
C LEU A 562 -2.52 -7.14 -28.35
N LEU A 563 -1.40 -7.51 -28.99
CA LEU A 563 -0.32 -6.56 -29.23
C LEU A 563 -0.64 -5.68 -30.44
N THR A 564 -0.33 -4.40 -30.32
CA THR A 564 -0.44 -3.43 -31.40
C THR A 564 0.57 -3.79 -32.50
N PRO A 565 0.17 -3.86 -33.79
CA PRO A 565 1.06 -4.28 -34.86
C PRO A 565 2.32 -3.42 -34.98
N ALA A 566 3.48 -4.05 -35.19
CA ALA A 566 4.75 -3.36 -35.41
C ALA A 566 4.82 -2.56 -36.74
N SER A 567 3.78 -2.67 -37.57
CA SER A 567 3.57 -1.85 -38.78
C SER A 567 2.93 -0.48 -38.49
N GLU A 568 2.40 -0.26 -37.29
CA GLU A 568 1.80 1.02 -36.91
C GLU A 568 2.88 2.12 -36.81
N PRO A 569 2.68 3.31 -37.44
CA PRO A 569 3.74 4.29 -37.66
C PRO A 569 4.29 4.95 -36.38
N TYR A 570 3.61 4.78 -35.25
CA TYR A 570 4.03 5.26 -33.93
C TYR A 570 4.71 4.17 -33.07
N VAL A 571 4.70 2.90 -33.48
CA VAL A 571 5.34 1.79 -32.72
C VAL A 571 6.84 1.77 -33.05
N TYR A 572 7.67 2.11 -32.07
CA TYR A 572 9.12 2.24 -32.22
C TYR A 572 9.88 1.05 -31.61
N GLY A 573 9.42 -0.16 -31.93
CA GLY A 573 10.06 -1.43 -31.62
C GLY A 573 9.69 -2.06 -30.27
N GLY A 574 9.86 -3.37 -30.19
CA GLY A 574 9.43 -4.21 -29.06
C GLY A 574 7.90 -4.33 -28.95
N ASN A 575 7.44 -4.82 -27.80
CA ASN A 575 6.02 -5.13 -27.59
C ASN A 575 5.26 -3.92 -27.05
N VAL A 576 4.10 -3.63 -27.61
CA VAL A 576 3.20 -2.53 -27.21
C VAL A 576 1.75 -3.03 -27.22
N LEU A 577 0.95 -2.57 -26.27
CA LEU A 577 -0.49 -2.86 -26.19
C LEU A 577 -1.25 -1.54 -25.98
N ILE A 578 -2.09 -1.18 -26.94
CA ILE A 578 -2.89 0.06 -26.93
C ILE A 578 -4.37 -0.33 -26.98
N ASP A 579 -5.19 0.26 -26.11
CA ASP A 579 -6.64 0.11 -26.17
C ASP A 579 -7.22 0.76 -27.44
N PRO A 580 -8.16 0.12 -28.16
CA PRO A 580 -8.76 0.67 -29.38
C PRO A 580 -9.45 2.05 -29.22
N SER A 581 -9.79 2.47 -27.99
CA SER A 581 -10.36 3.80 -27.73
C SER A 581 -9.31 4.91 -27.49
N ALA A 582 -8.04 4.56 -27.36
CA ALA A 582 -6.96 5.52 -27.17
C ALA A 582 -6.65 6.29 -28.47
N LYS A 583 -6.18 7.53 -28.33
CA LYS A 583 -5.90 8.45 -29.45
C LYS A 583 -4.43 8.82 -29.46
N ILE A 584 -3.73 8.51 -30.54
CA ILE A 584 -2.28 8.70 -30.68
C ILE A 584 -1.99 9.84 -31.67
N GLY A 585 -1.19 10.80 -31.23
CA GLY A 585 -0.74 11.94 -32.04
C GLY A 585 0.28 11.55 -33.13
N LYS A 586 0.55 12.48 -34.03
CA LYS A 586 1.51 12.33 -35.13
C LYS A 586 2.93 12.23 -34.59
N ASN A 587 3.81 11.55 -35.31
CA ASN A 587 5.26 11.49 -35.03
C ASN A 587 5.65 10.92 -33.65
N CYS A 588 4.74 10.23 -32.96
CA CYS A 588 5.03 9.56 -31.68
C CYS A 588 6.06 8.43 -31.84
N ARG A 589 6.72 8.06 -30.74
CA ARG A 589 7.56 6.85 -30.65
C ARG A 589 7.22 6.07 -29.37
N ILE A 590 6.50 4.97 -29.54
CA ILE A 590 5.92 4.17 -28.47
C ILE A 590 6.58 2.80 -28.47
N GLY A 591 7.23 2.44 -27.37
CA GLY A 591 7.92 1.16 -27.19
C GLY A 591 9.41 1.30 -26.85
N PRO A 592 10.06 0.22 -26.41
CA PRO A 592 9.49 -1.09 -26.08
C PRO A 592 8.72 -1.10 -24.76
N ASN A 593 7.85 -2.11 -24.60
CA ASN A 593 7.13 -2.49 -23.38
C ASN A 593 6.22 -1.38 -22.83
N VAL A 594 5.23 -0.97 -23.62
CA VAL A 594 4.28 0.09 -23.23
C VAL A 594 2.84 -0.44 -23.25
N THR A 595 2.05 -0.08 -22.23
CA THR A 595 0.59 -0.28 -22.22
C THR A 595 -0.15 1.04 -22.12
N ILE A 596 -1.15 1.24 -22.98
CA ILE A 596 -1.97 2.46 -23.04
C ILE A 596 -3.44 2.07 -22.87
N GLY A 597 -4.05 2.53 -21.78
CA GLY A 597 -5.41 2.18 -21.38
C GLY A 597 -6.54 2.88 -22.16
N PRO A 598 -7.79 2.51 -21.88
CA PRO A 598 -8.97 3.12 -22.49
C PRO A 598 -9.03 4.65 -22.40
N ASN A 599 -9.54 5.29 -23.46
CA ASN A 599 -9.71 6.74 -23.60
C ASN A 599 -8.44 7.61 -23.45
N VAL A 600 -7.25 7.01 -23.36
CA VAL A 600 -6.00 7.78 -23.19
C VAL A 600 -5.72 8.62 -24.43
N VAL A 601 -5.27 9.86 -24.24
CA VAL A 601 -4.88 10.75 -25.34
C VAL A 601 -3.39 11.09 -25.28
N ILE A 602 -2.65 10.67 -26.30
CA ILE A 602 -1.23 10.96 -26.50
C ILE A 602 -1.11 12.07 -27.55
N GLY A 603 -0.44 13.18 -27.21
CA GLY A 603 -0.20 14.33 -28.08
C GLY A 603 0.88 14.08 -29.15
N ASP A 604 1.14 15.09 -29.97
CA ASP A 604 2.08 14.95 -31.10
C ASP A 604 3.53 14.83 -30.62
N GLY A 605 4.32 13.96 -31.27
CA GLY A 605 5.75 13.77 -31.02
C GLY A 605 6.14 13.16 -29.67
N VAL A 606 5.17 12.67 -28.89
CA VAL A 606 5.40 12.05 -27.57
C VAL A 606 6.22 10.77 -27.68
N ARG A 607 7.05 10.50 -26.67
CA ARG A 607 7.88 9.30 -26.58
C ARG A 607 7.58 8.51 -25.31
N LEU A 608 7.40 7.19 -25.44
CA LEU A 608 6.98 6.29 -24.36
C LEU A 608 7.85 5.02 -24.33
N GLN A 609 8.43 4.65 -23.18
CA GLN A 609 9.25 3.42 -23.03
C GLN A 609 9.06 2.78 -21.64
N ARG A 610 8.84 1.45 -21.56
CA ARG A 610 8.66 0.72 -20.28
C ARG A 610 7.64 1.42 -19.36
N CYS A 611 6.46 1.76 -19.86
CA CYS A 611 5.50 2.57 -19.12
C CYS A 611 4.05 2.08 -19.25
N VAL A 612 3.26 2.40 -18.24
CA VAL A 612 1.84 2.07 -18.13
C VAL A 612 1.08 3.38 -18.03
N ILE A 613 0.16 3.64 -18.96
CA ILE A 613 -0.72 4.80 -18.95
C ILE A 613 -2.14 4.32 -18.68
N LEU A 614 -2.67 4.55 -17.48
CA LEU A 614 -4.01 4.08 -17.09
C LEU A 614 -5.13 4.92 -17.71
N LYS A 615 -6.37 4.41 -17.64
CA LYS A 615 -7.52 4.93 -18.37
C LYS A 615 -7.80 6.43 -18.15
N ASN A 616 -8.34 7.07 -19.19
CA ASN A 616 -8.71 8.50 -19.28
C ASN A 616 -7.56 9.52 -19.21
N SER A 617 -6.32 9.07 -19.00
CA SER A 617 -5.17 9.96 -18.83
C SER A 617 -4.69 10.61 -20.13
N ARG A 618 -3.90 11.68 -20.02
CA ARG A 618 -3.40 12.47 -21.14
C ARG A 618 -1.89 12.69 -21.03
N VAL A 619 -1.17 12.47 -22.13
CA VAL A 619 0.23 12.90 -22.26
C VAL A 619 0.29 13.94 -23.36
N LYS A 620 0.56 15.21 -23.03
CA LYS A 620 0.60 16.29 -24.02
C LYS A 620 1.88 16.21 -24.88
N ASP A 621 1.87 16.99 -25.96
CA ASP A 621 2.88 17.02 -27.03
C ASP A 621 4.33 17.02 -26.54
N HIS A 622 5.18 16.25 -27.24
CA HIS A 622 6.63 16.15 -27.07
C HIS A 622 7.15 15.68 -25.70
N ALA A 623 6.28 15.25 -24.78
CA ALA A 623 6.68 14.67 -23.51
C ALA A 623 7.47 13.34 -23.67
N TRP A 624 8.32 13.04 -22.68
CA TRP A 624 9.11 11.80 -22.60
C TRP A 624 8.78 11.06 -21.29
N VAL A 625 8.14 9.89 -21.41
CA VAL A 625 7.73 9.08 -20.26
C VAL A 625 8.41 7.71 -20.33
N LYS A 626 9.33 7.44 -19.40
CA LYS A 626 10.12 6.22 -19.34
C LYS A 626 10.00 5.52 -17.98
N SER A 627 9.94 4.19 -17.91
CA SER A 627 9.93 3.45 -16.64
C SER A 627 8.96 4.05 -15.61
N THR A 628 7.72 4.33 -16.02
CA THR A 628 6.77 5.17 -15.26
C THR A 628 5.36 4.59 -15.33
N ILE A 629 4.58 4.74 -14.26
CA ILE A 629 3.14 4.49 -14.26
C ILE A 629 2.42 5.84 -14.16
N VAL A 630 1.68 6.23 -15.20
CA VAL A 630 0.74 7.35 -15.16
C VAL A 630 -0.59 6.79 -14.69
N GLY A 631 -1.00 7.16 -13.47
CA GLY A 631 -2.28 6.78 -12.86
C GLY A 631 -3.49 7.32 -13.64
N TRP A 632 -4.69 6.99 -13.15
CA TRP A 632 -5.96 7.34 -13.78
C TRP A 632 -6.16 8.85 -13.91
N ASN A 633 -6.95 9.25 -14.91
CA ASN A 633 -7.41 10.63 -15.17
C ASN A 633 -6.30 11.72 -15.21
N SER A 634 -5.02 11.32 -15.25
CA SER A 634 -3.87 12.17 -14.99
C SER A 634 -3.35 12.85 -16.25
N THR A 635 -2.79 14.05 -16.13
CA THR A 635 -2.21 14.81 -17.24
C THR A 635 -0.70 14.99 -17.07
N VAL A 636 0.07 14.54 -18.07
CA VAL A 636 1.49 14.87 -18.23
C VAL A 636 1.63 16.03 -19.20
N GLY A 637 2.33 17.09 -18.78
CA GLY A 637 2.49 18.33 -19.54
C GLY A 637 3.32 18.23 -20.83
N LYS A 638 3.26 19.28 -21.66
CA LYS A 638 4.07 19.39 -22.88
C LYS A 638 5.54 19.41 -22.53
N TRP A 639 6.39 18.74 -23.31
CA TRP A 639 7.84 18.61 -23.05
C TRP A 639 8.23 18.03 -21.68
N ALA A 640 7.27 17.62 -20.83
CA ALA A 640 7.55 17.10 -19.50
C ALA A 640 8.29 15.75 -19.59
N ARG A 641 9.13 15.46 -18.59
CA ARG A 641 9.97 14.26 -18.55
C ARG A 641 9.77 13.50 -17.25
N LEU A 642 9.27 12.27 -17.33
CA LEU A 642 9.04 11.39 -16.18
C LEU A 642 9.89 10.12 -16.33
N GLU A 643 10.76 9.83 -15.36
CA GLU A 643 11.56 8.60 -15.36
C GLU A 643 11.88 8.01 -13.98
N ASN A 644 12.65 6.91 -13.97
CA ASN A 644 13.17 6.24 -12.76
C ASN A 644 12.10 5.70 -11.77
N VAL A 645 11.06 5.01 -12.29
CA VAL A 645 9.97 4.44 -11.47
C VAL A 645 9.10 5.51 -10.81
N THR A 646 8.86 6.62 -11.53
CA THR A 646 7.79 7.56 -11.19
C THR A 646 6.43 6.88 -11.24
N VAL A 647 5.57 7.22 -10.28
CA VAL A 647 4.19 6.75 -10.20
C VAL A 647 3.29 7.93 -9.89
N LEU A 648 2.28 8.16 -10.72
CA LEU A 648 1.23 9.12 -10.44
C LEU A 648 0.01 8.39 -9.86
N GLY A 649 -0.65 8.98 -8.86
CA GLY A 649 -1.97 8.57 -8.40
C GLY A 649 -3.08 8.91 -9.39
N ASP A 650 -4.33 8.88 -8.94
CA ASP A 650 -5.47 9.40 -9.71
C ASP A 650 -5.43 10.94 -9.79
N ASP A 651 -5.89 11.52 -10.91
CA ASP A 651 -6.06 12.96 -11.09
C ASP A 651 -4.80 13.80 -10.74
N VAL A 652 -3.64 13.36 -11.24
CA VAL A 652 -2.37 14.08 -11.08
C VAL A 652 -2.06 14.90 -12.35
N SER A 653 -1.74 16.18 -12.16
CA SER A 653 -1.40 17.11 -13.23
C SER A 653 0.06 17.58 -13.15
N ILE A 654 0.94 16.96 -13.94
CA ILE A 654 2.32 17.44 -14.15
C ILE A 654 2.28 18.63 -15.12
N GLY A 655 2.96 19.72 -14.75
CA GLY A 655 3.08 20.92 -15.57
C GLY A 655 3.85 20.69 -16.87
N ASP A 656 3.72 21.65 -17.79
CA ASP A 656 4.53 21.67 -19.00
C ASP A 656 6.00 21.97 -18.62
N GLU A 657 6.95 21.39 -19.34
CA GLU A 657 8.42 21.48 -19.15
C GLU A 657 8.98 20.91 -17.81
N VAL A 658 8.14 20.31 -16.97
CA VAL A 658 8.54 19.73 -15.67
C VAL A 658 9.28 18.39 -15.80
N TYR A 659 10.37 18.23 -15.05
CA TYR A 659 11.10 16.97 -14.87
C TYR A 659 10.72 16.26 -13.55
N VAL A 660 10.55 14.93 -13.58
CA VAL A 660 10.27 14.08 -12.41
C VAL A 660 11.12 12.81 -12.45
N ASN A 661 11.91 12.59 -11.40
CA ASN A 661 12.85 11.48 -11.25
C ASN A 661 12.45 10.59 -10.06
N GLY A 662 11.72 9.50 -10.29
CA GLY A 662 11.32 8.56 -9.24
C GLY A 662 10.31 9.12 -8.24
N GLY A 663 9.60 10.19 -8.59
CA GLY A 663 8.53 10.77 -7.79
C GLY A 663 7.31 9.83 -7.66
N SER A 664 6.88 9.59 -6.43
CA SER A 664 5.67 8.87 -6.05
C SER A 664 4.59 9.88 -5.63
N VAL A 665 3.74 10.27 -6.58
CA VAL A 665 2.86 11.44 -6.46
C VAL A 665 1.47 10.99 -6.02
N LEU A 666 0.98 11.48 -4.88
CA LEU A 666 -0.34 11.11 -4.36
C LEU A 666 -1.48 11.66 -5.24
N PRO A 667 -2.71 11.12 -5.15
CA PRO A 667 -3.84 11.58 -5.95
C PRO A 667 -4.21 13.06 -5.75
N HIS A 668 -4.82 13.67 -6.77
CA HIS A 668 -5.31 15.06 -6.78
C HIS A 668 -4.21 16.11 -6.57
N LYS A 669 -3.07 15.97 -7.25
CA LYS A 669 -1.89 16.83 -7.10
C LYS A 669 -1.47 17.50 -8.40
N SER A 670 -0.99 18.75 -8.29
CA SER A 670 -0.39 19.47 -9.42
C SER A 670 1.08 19.76 -9.14
N ILE A 671 1.96 19.26 -10.01
CA ILE A 671 3.42 19.41 -9.90
C ILE A 671 3.86 20.46 -10.93
N LYS A 672 4.37 21.61 -10.46
CA LYS A 672 4.77 22.76 -11.28
C LYS A 672 6.26 23.10 -11.20
N GLN A 673 7.04 22.25 -10.55
CA GLN A 673 8.48 22.40 -10.32
C GLN A 673 9.14 21.04 -10.49
N ASN A 674 10.43 21.02 -10.78
CA ASN A 674 11.17 19.78 -10.98
C ASN A 674 11.27 18.96 -9.68
N VAL A 675 11.35 17.65 -9.86
CA VAL A 675 11.50 16.66 -8.78
C VAL A 675 12.74 15.84 -9.12
N ASP A 676 13.91 16.42 -8.85
CA ASP A 676 15.20 15.87 -9.29
C ASP A 676 15.64 14.62 -8.50
N THR A 677 15.01 14.34 -7.34
CA THR A 677 15.29 13.19 -6.48
C THR A 677 14.06 12.34 -6.18
N PRO A 678 14.19 10.99 -6.12
CA PRO A 678 13.09 10.09 -5.75
C PRO A 678 12.49 10.43 -4.39
N SER A 679 11.19 10.67 -4.36
CA SER A 679 10.49 11.25 -3.22
C SER A 679 8.99 10.92 -3.27
N ILE A 680 8.31 10.92 -2.11
CA ILE A 680 6.85 10.85 -2.04
C ILE A 680 6.33 12.29 -1.99
N ILE A 681 5.46 12.66 -2.93
CA ILE A 681 4.87 14.01 -3.02
C ILE A 681 3.43 13.92 -2.54
N MET A 682 3.18 14.47 -1.36
CA MET A 682 1.98 14.23 -0.54
C MET A 682 0.83 15.21 -0.78
#